data_AF-A0AB34JVH4-F1
#
_entry.id   AF-A0AB34JVH4-F1
#
_cell.length_a   1.000
_cell.length_b   1.000
_cell.length_c   1.000
_cell.angle_alpha   90.00
_cell.angle_beta   90.00
_cell.angle_gamma   90.00
#
_symmetry.space_group_name_H-M   'P 1'
#
loop_
_entity.id
_entity.type
_entity.pdbx_description
1 polymer ?
#
loop_
_entity_poly.entity_id
_entity_poly.type
_entity_poly.pdbx_seq_one_letter_code
_entity_poly.pdbx_strand_id
1 'polypeptide(L)'
;MPAPTPLRLLPLLLSLPSLAATPRLVLAVDVGTESTRAALFDGTGALLSSSSHPHATTYPSPGWAEQHPSDWWEGLGAAARGALAAAAVGAEACCAVCVCTTSCTVLACDAEGAPLRPALLWMDSRAAAQAARILAEARGDAALAVHCGGDGPISAEWMLPKALWLKECEPSTWAAAAVVCECQDWLNLQCTGELVAGGCNVATRWNCDGAEAVARAAAPFGGRPTSLLRKVGLADLAERWPRRCVGMGEVIGGLTPAAAAHLGLRAGTPVVQGGADAFVGLVGLGAASTPGAVGLITGSSHLHLAVVDAASPATARGVWGAYRGAPLPHLAMAEGGQSSTGAALQWARRVFSGAQTPSLRELDEEAAVLPVGAEGVTALETFQGSRTPLTDPNARGALIGLSLGHSRAHVWRALLEAICMGTRASLDALHAATGAPAEVLLVAGGATRSPFWLQMHADVAGVPVQVGKCADAPLLGGAILAAAAAGIHADIRTATEAMVHAALRLEPRADVAAQYQTLYRQVYQHMAPTLASLSHRVASGAPPPRWAPRPSRPPLRRLPSGRKALVLPSLLAADAGALSAAARDAAAAGARWVHVDVADGSPTAARALSSMGPATVAAIRAAAPSLLVDVHLAVSDPLAHIAAFAEAGAHRICFQFEAAIGPEYDTSTDAPLADVPARALAQAKVIAAAIAEAGCAAGVCIAPATPISAVAELVDSRAVDLVDVLAVYPGRGGQSFQPSSLDKLAMLRATHPELPYLMLDGGVDHSSAALAAAAGANVLVSGSYLFSEKAGGLFHALPLLERILLERGL
;
A
#
# COMPACT_ATOMS: atom_id res chain seq x y z
N MET A 1 -63.17 -62.98 -34.44
CA MET A 1 -62.28 -61.93 -34.97
C MET A 1 -62.06 -60.89 -33.86
N PRO A 2 -60.83 -60.36 -33.72
CA PRO A 2 -60.13 -60.36 -32.42
C PRO A 2 -60.44 -59.14 -31.55
N ALA A 3 -60.36 -59.36 -30.24
CA ALA A 3 -60.53 -58.37 -29.17
C ALA A 3 -59.32 -57.42 -29.07
N PRO A 4 -59.53 -56.14 -28.70
CA PRO A 4 -58.49 -55.12 -28.69
C PRO A 4 -57.66 -55.16 -27.39
N THR A 5 -56.37 -54.93 -27.57
CA THR A 5 -55.25 -54.93 -26.62
C THR A 5 -55.35 -53.82 -25.56
N PRO A 6 -54.98 -54.05 -24.28
CA PRO A 6 -54.86 -53.00 -23.28
C PRO A 6 -53.46 -52.38 -23.22
N LEU A 7 -53.47 -51.11 -22.79
CA LEU A 7 -52.38 -50.20 -22.44
C LEU A 7 -51.06 -50.83 -21.93
N ARG A 8 -49.94 -50.38 -22.52
CA ARG A 8 -48.59 -50.45 -21.93
C ARG A 8 -48.20 -49.06 -21.41
N LEU A 9 -48.06 -48.95 -20.09
CA LEU A 9 -47.25 -47.94 -19.42
C LEU A 9 -45.77 -48.17 -19.78
N LEU A 10 -45.12 -47.18 -20.39
CA LEU A 10 -43.65 -47.11 -20.51
C LEU A 10 -43.13 -46.06 -19.50
N PRO A 11 -42.02 -46.32 -18.79
CA PRO A 11 -41.54 -45.44 -17.73
C PRO A 11 -40.68 -44.28 -18.26
N LEU A 12 -40.79 -43.14 -17.57
CA LEU A 12 -39.80 -42.08 -17.50
C LEU A 12 -38.42 -42.67 -17.22
N LEU A 13 -37.52 -42.70 -18.20
CA LEU A 13 -36.09 -42.87 -18.03
C LEU A 13 -35.45 -42.57 -19.40
N LEU A 14 -35.21 -41.29 -19.72
CA LEU A 14 -34.26 -40.84 -20.74
C LEU A 14 -34.16 -39.30 -20.70
N SER A 15 -33.66 -38.78 -19.59
CA SER A 15 -33.07 -37.43 -19.50
C SER A 15 -32.24 -37.33 -18.23
N LEU A 16 -31.24 -38.22 -18.10
CA LEU A 16 -30.11 -37.91 -17.25
C LEU A 16 -29.22 -36.92 -18.02
N PRO A 17 -28.77 -35.82 -17.41
CA PRO A 17 -27.72 -35.01 -18.01
C PRO A 17 -26.54 -35.94 -18.30
N SER A 18 -25.93 -35.78 -19.47
CA SER A 18 -24.55 -36.23 -19.70
C SER A 18 -23.73 -35.91 -18.45
N LEU A 19 -22.98 -36.88 -17.92
CA LEU A 19 -21.94 -36.64 -16.92
C LEU A 19 -21.02 -35.56 -17.49
N ALA A 20 -21.30 -34.30 -17.17
CA ALA A 20 -20.48 -33.18 -17.57
C ALA A 20 -19.09 -33.48 -17.03
N ALA A 21 -18.10 -33.53 -17.93
CA ALA A 21 -16.71 -33.62 -17.53
C ALA A 21 -16.47 -32.57 -16.43
N THR A 22 -15.86 -32.98 -15.33
CA THR A 22 -15.53 -32.06 -14.23
C THR A 22 -14.83 -30.85 -14.84
N PRO A 23 -15.32 -29.61 -14.59
CA PRO A 23 -14.74 -28.43 -15.19
C PRO A 23 -13.26 -28.38 -14.82
N ARG A 24 -12.39 -28.28 -15.83
CA ARG A 24 -10.94 -28.19 -15.65
C ARG A 24 -10.61 -26.74 -15.30
N LEU A 25 -10.39 -26.48 -14.02
CA LEU A 25 -10.10 -25.16 -13.48
C LEU A 25 -8.61 -25.04 -13.15
N VAL A 26 -8.14 -23.81 -13.02
CA VAL A 26 -6.80 -23.49 -12.53
C VAL A 26 -6.87 -22.46 -11.43
N LEU A 27 -5.97 -22.59 -10.45
CA LEU A 27 -5.84 -21.64 -9.35
C LEU A 27 -4.64 -20.73 -9.63
N ALA A 28 -4.89 -19.43 -9.74
CA ALA A 28 -3.83 -18.42 -9.79
C ALA A 28 -3.74 -17.73 -8.43
N VAL A 29 -2.52 -17.48 -7.96
CA VAL A 29 -2.26 -16.76 -6.72
C VAL A 29 -1.26 -15.64 -6.96
N ASP A 30 -1.58 -14.45 -6.45
CA ASP A 30 -0.70 -13.30 -6.40
C ASP A 30 -0.42 -12.90 -4.93
N VAL A 31 0.82 -13.09 -4.49
CA VAL A 31 1.32 -12.62 -3.19
C VAL A 31 1.87 -11.21 -3.35
N GLY A 32 0.96 -10.24 -3.22
CA GLY A 32 1.26 -8.82 -3.32
C GLY A 32 1.93 -8.26 -2.07
N THR A 33 1.95 -6.93 -1.95
CA THR A 33 2.57 -6.25 -0.80
C THR A 33 1.69 -6.28 0.45
N GLU A 34 0.38 -6.08 0.30
CA GLU A 34 -0.53 -5.94 1.46
C GLU A 34 -1.41 -7.17 1.67
N SER A 35 -1.53 -8.01 0.64
CA SER A 35 -2.39 -9.19 0.67
C SER A 35 -1.96 -10.24 -0.34
N THR A 36 -2.29 -11.49 -0.01
CA THR A 36 -2.29 -12.61 -0.93
C THR A 36 -3.67 -12.77 -1.53
N ARG A 37 -3.78 -12.76 -2.86
CA ARG A 37 -5.03 -12.96 -3.60
C ARG A 37 -4.98 -14.27 -4.35
N ALA A 38 -6.07 -15.02 -4.35
CA ALA A 38 -6.22 -16.24 -5.13
C ALA A 38 -7.51 -16.20 -5.94
N ALA A 39 -7.48 -16.74 -7.14
CA ALA A 39 -8.62 -16.77 -8.05
C ALA A 39 -8.69 -18.06 -8.87
N LEU A 40 -9.91 -18.52 -9.11
CA LEU A 40 -10.20 -19.67 -9.96
C LEU A 40 -10.64 -19.21 -11.34
N PHE A 41 -10.03 -19.80 -12.35
CA PHE A 41 -10.35 -19.55 -13.76
C PHE A 41 -10.67 -20.86 -14.48
N ASP A 42 -11.54 -20.77 -15.48
CA ASP A 42 -11.71 -21.84 -16.47
C ASP A 42 -10.77 -21.66 -17.66
N GLY A 43 -10.79 -22.63 -18.59
CA GLY A 43 -9.99 -22.60 -19.81
C GLY A 43 -10.34 -21.46 -20.79
N THR A 44 -11.39 -20.69 -20.56
CA THR A 44 -11.75 -19.51 -21.37
C THR A 44 -11.26 -18.20 -20.78
N GLY A 45 -10.61 -18.25 -19.60
CA GLY A 45 -10.18 -17.06 -18.86
C GLY A 45 -11.30 -16.41 -18.06
N ALA A 46 -12.44 -17.08 -17.90
CA ALA A 46 -13.51 -16.56 -17.05
C ALA A 46 -13.14 -16.69 -15.57
N LEU A 47 -13.15 -15.56 -14.85
CA LEU A 47 -12.99 -15.51 -13.40
C LEU A 47 -14.25 -16.08 -12.74
N LEU A 48 -14.13 -17.22 -12.06
CA LEU A 48 -15.25 -17.87 -11.38
C LEU A 48 -15.41 -17.39 -9.94
N SER A 49 -14.29 -17.24 -9.23
CA SER A 49 -14.26 -16.75 -7.86
C SER A 49 -12.87 -16.20 -7.53
N SER A 50 -12.83 -15.36 -6.50
CA SER A 50 -11.59 -14.84 -5.93
C SER A 50 -11.71 -14.66 -4.43
N SER A 51 -10.58 -14.73 -3.74
CA SER A 51 -10.46 -14.43 -2.31
C SER A 51 -9.14 -13.71 -2.05
N SER A 52 -9.10 -12.91 -0.99
CA SER A 52 -7.90 -12.17 -0.57
C SER A 52 -7.69 -12.31 0.93
N HIS A 53 -6.44 -12.48 1.34
CA HIS A 53 -6.03 -12.50 2.73
C HIS A 53 -4.95 -11.44 2.98
N PRO A 54 -5.15 -10.48 3.88
CA PRO A 54 -4.15 -9.46 4.18
C PRO A 54 -2.95 -10.07 4.92
N HIS A 55 -1.78 -9.46 4.76
CA HIS A 55 -0.61 -9.74 5.59
C HIS A 55 0.07 -8.43 6.00
N ALA A 56 0.67 -8.42 7.18
CA ALA A 56 1.26 -7.21 7.75
C ALA A 56 2.65 -6.92 7.18
N THR A 57 2.95 -5.65 7.00
CA THR A 57 4.32 -5.17 6.79
C THR A 57 4.78 -4.46 8.05
N THR A 58 5.97 -4.82 8.52
CA THR A 58 6.64 -4.12 9.62
C THR A 58 7.64 -3.12 9.05
N TYR A 59 7.78 -1.98 9.72
CA TYR A 59 8.70 -0.91 9.33
C TYR A 59 9.64 -0.59 10.50
N PRO A 60 10.66 -1.43 10.77
CA PRO A 60 11.48 -1.31 11.98
C PRO A 60 12.28 -0.01 12.08
N SER A 61 12.53 0.64 10.94
CA SER A 61 13.28 1.90 10.83
C SER A 61 12.89 2.64 9.55
N PRO A 62 13.16 3.95 9.43
CA PRO A 62 12.87 4.69 8.20
C PRO A 62 13.54 4.06 6.99
N GLY A 63 12.75 3.81 5.94
CA GLY A 63 13.22 3.15 4.72
C GLY A 63 13.43 1.64 4.84
N TRP A 64 13.05 1.03 5.97
CA TRP A 64 13.09 -0.42 6.19
C TRP A 64 11.67 -0.98 6.10
N ALA A 65 11.50 -2.09 5.39
CA ALA A 65 10.22 -2.78 5.23
C ALA A 65 10.44 -4.29 5.24
N GLU A 66 9.76 -4.97 6.17
CA GLU A 66 9.94 -6.40 6.40
C GLU A 66 8.61 -7.12 6.53
N GLN A 67 8.55 -8.36 6.02
CA GLN A 67 7.41 -9.26 6.16
C GLN A 67 7.86 -10.62 6.66
N HIS A 68 7.04 -11.27 7.47
CA HIS A 68 7.34 -12.61 7.96
C HIS A 68 6.87 -13.66 6.94
N PRO A 69 7.72 -14.60 6.49
CA PRO A 69 7.32 -15.56 5.46
C PRO A 69 6.13 -16.46 5.83
N SER A 70 5.90 -16.71 7.13
CA SER A 70 4.72 -17.44 7.60
C SER A 70 3.42 -16.77 7.17
N ASP A 71 3.38 -15.44 7.13
CA ASP A 71 2.18 -14.68 6.81
C ASP A 71 1.78 -14.89 5.34
N TRP A 72 2.77 -15.05 4.45
CA TRP A 72 2.53 -15.40 3.06
C TRP A 72 2.01 -16.83 2.93
N TRP A 73 2.57 -17.77 3.70
CA TRP A 73 2.11 -19.16 3.68
C TRP A 73 0.67 -19.26 4.19
N GLU A 74 0.35 -18.63 5.31
CA GLU A 74 -1.01 -18.55 5.86
C GLU A 74 -1.96 -17.88 4.88
N GLY A 75 -1.55 -16.75 4.30
CA GLY A 75 -2.30 -16.00 3.30
C GLY A 75 -2.60 -16.82 2.05
N LEU A 76 -1.61 -17.57 1.54
CA LEU A 76 -1.76 -18.50 0.42
C LEU A 76 -2.84 -19.55 0.69
N GLY A 77 -2.78 -20.23 1.85
CA GLY A 77 -3.77 -21.24 2.21
C GLY A 77 -5.16 -20.65 2.42
N ALA A 78 -5.27 -19.52 3.11
CA ALA A 78 -6.55 -18.86 3.37
C ALA A 78 -7.20 -18.34 2.08
N ALA A 79 -6.43 -17.69 1.21
CA ALA A 79 -6.91 -17.19 -0.07
C ALA A 79 -7.33 -18.34 -0.99
N ALA A 80 -6.52 -19.40 -1.13
CA ALA A 80 -6.83 -20.56 -1.96
C ALA A 80 -8.14 -21.25 -1.53
N ARG A 81 -8.26 -21.58 -0.23
CA ARG A 81 -9.48 -22.20 0.32
C ARG A 81 -10.69 -21.29 0.19
N GLY A 82 -10.52 -19.98 0.38
CA GLY A 82 -11.58 -18.99 0.20
C GLY A 82 -12.10 -18.94 -1.24
N ALA A 83 -11.20 -18.98 -2.23
CA ALA A 83 -11.59 -19.00 -3.64
C ALA A 83 -12.34 -20.29 -4.00
N LEU A 84 -11.84 -21.45 -3.55
CA LEU A 84 -12.50 -22.75 -3.74
C LEU A 84 -13.91 -22.77 -3.12
N ALA A 85 -14.04 -22.29 -1.88
CA ALA A 85 -15.32 -22.22 -1.18
C ALA A 85 -16.32 -21.28 -1.89
N ALA A 86 -15.85 -20.11 -2.35
CA ALA A 86 -16.70 -19.14 -3.07
C ALA A 86 -17.20 -19.66 -4.42
N ALA A 87 -16.43 -20.52 -5.10
CA ALA A 87 -16.86 -21.17 -6.34
C ALA A 87 -17.73 -22.43 -6.11
N ALA A 88 -17.85 -22.90 -4.86
CA ALA A 88 -18.50 -24.17 -4.51
C ALA A 88 -17.96 -25.38 -5.30
N VAL A 89 -16.64 -25.40 -5.56
CA VAL A 89 -15.97 -26.50 -6.27
C VAL A 89 -15.08 -27.29 -5.32
N GLY A 90 -15.03 -28.61 -5.51
CA GLY A 90 -14.12 -29.47 -4.78
C GLY A 90 -12.68 -29.40 -5.32
N ALA A 91 -11.75 -29.92 -4.52
CA ALA A 91 -10.32 -29.99 -4.83
C ALA A 91 -10.02 -30.66 -6.18
N GLU A 92 -10.93 -31.52 -6.66
CA GLU A 92 -10.83 -32.26 -7.92
C GLU A 92 -10.92 -31.45 -9.20
N ALA A 93 -11.50 -30.26 -9.13
CA ALA A 93 -11.70 -29.42 -10.31
C ALA A 93 -10.41 -28.67 -10.69
N CYS A 94 -9.51 -28.43 -9.73
CA CYS A 94 -8.28 -27.68 -9.95
C CYS A 94 -7.19 -28.58 -10.53
N CYS A 95 -6.73 -28.24 -11.74
CA CYS A 95 -5.77 -29.02 -12.51
C CYS A 95 -4.32 -28.56 -12.33
N ALA A 96 -4.09 -27.32 -11.90
CA ALA A 96 -2.78 -26.74 -11.63
C ALA A 96 -2.90 -25.47 -10.79
N VAL A 97 -1.82 -25.12 -10.08
CA VAL A 97 -1.68 -23.86 -9.35
C VAL A 97 -0.45 -23.09 -9.84
N CYS A 98 -0.58 -21.78 -10.01
CA CYS A 98 0.55 -20.88 -10.26
C CYS A 98 0.60 -19.80 -9.18
N VAL A 99 1.79 -19.57 -8.63
CA VAL A 99 2.05 -18.54 -7.62
C VAL A 99 3.00 -17.49 -8.19
N CYS A 100 2.55 -16.25 -8.25
CA CYS A 100 3.39 -15.07 -8.48
C CYS A 100 3.51 -14.23 -7.20
N THR A 101 4.56 -13.44 -7.11
CA THR A 101 4.86 -12.63 -5.92
C THR A 101 5.44 -11.28 -6.34
N THR A 102 5.50 -10.35 -5.38
CA THR A 102 6.40 -9.19 -5.51
C THR A 102 7.83 -9.62 -5.88
N SER A 103 8.52 -8.83 -6.70
CA SER A 103 9.94 -9.04 -7.04
C SER A 103 10.87 -8.52 -5.95
N CYS A 104 12.08 -9.07 -5.81
CA CYS A 104 13.12 -8.53 -4.92
C CYS A 104 12.76 -8.51 -3.43
N THR A 105 11.84 -9.38 -3.02
CA THR A 105 11.56 -9.66 -1.61
C THR A 105 12.50 -10.76 -1.14
N VAL A 106 13.65 -10.37 -0.59
CA VAL A 106 14.82 -11.25 -0.35
C VAL A 106 14.76 -11.92 1.01
N LEU A 107 15.03 -13.22 1.04
CA LEU A 107 14.98 -14.06 2.22
C LEU A 107 16.29 -14.86 2.39
N ALA A 108 16.75 -14.99 3.63
CA ALA A 108 17.85 -15.87 4.02
C ALA A 108 17.29 -17.05 4.84
N CYS A 109 17.66 -18.27 4.43
CA CYS A 109 17.18 -19.52 5.02
C CYS A 109 18.34 -20.44 5.42
N ASP A 110 18.09 -21.31 6.40
CA ASP A 110 18.98 -22.44 6.71
C ASP A 110 18.91 -23.57 5.65
N ALA A 111 19.57 -24.69 5.93
CA ALA A 111 19.66 -25.81 4.98
C ALA A 111 18.32 -26.52 4.75
N GLU A 112 17.42 -26.42 5.71
CA GLU A 112 16.06 -26.96 5.70
C GLU A 112 15.05 -26.00 5.06
N GLY A 113 15.47 -24.77 4.73
CA GLY A 113 14.63 -23.75 4.14
C GLY A 113 13.82 -22.94 5.16
N ALA A 114 14.15 -23.04 6.45
CA ALA A 114 13.52 -22.23 7.48
C ALA A 114 14.03 -20.78 7.41
N PRO A 115 13.13 -19.77 7.41
CA PRO A 115 13.53 -18.36 7.48
C PRO A 115 14.40 -18.06 8.70
N LEU A 116 15.55 -17.43 8.50
CA LEU A 116 16.43 -16.99 9.60
C LEU A 116 16.04 -15.62 10.16
N ARG A 117 15.21 -14.89 9.42
CA ARG A 117 14.72 -13.54 9.74
C ARG A 117 13.52 -13.19 8.85
N PRO A 118 12.75 -12.12 9.17
CA PRO A 118 11.78 -11.55 8.25
C PRO A 118 12.42 -11.18 6.91
N ALA A 119 11.71 -11.33 5.80
CA ALA A 119 12.22 -11.00 4.49
C ALA A 119 12.41 -9.50 4.30
N LEU A 120 13.42 -9.13 3.51
CA LEU A 120 13.69 -7.76 3.08
C LEU A 120 12.82 -7.42 1.88
N LEU A 121 11.69 -6.74 2.12
CA LEU A 121 10.64 -6.48 1.13
C LEU A 121 11.12 -5.60 -0.02
N TRP A 122 10.52 -5.71 -1.20
CA TRP A 122 10.90 -4.92 -2.38
C TRP A 122 11.04 -3.41 -2.14
N MET A 123 10.22 -2.79 -1.29
CA MET A 123 10.29 -1.35 -0.98
C MET A 123 11.35 -0.98 0.08
N ASP A 124 12.11 -1.96 0.58
CA ASP A 124 13.18 -1.75 1.54
C ASP A 124 14.40 -1.10 0.88
N SER A 125 14.79 0.06 1.42
CA SER A 125 15.88 0.88 0.91
C SER A 125 17.16 0.84 1.78
N ARG A 126 17.23 -0.04 2.78
CA ARG A 126 18.36 -0.04 3.75
C ARG A 126 19.71 -0.30 3.10
N ALA A 127 19.72 -0.98 1.95
CA ALA A 127 20.92 -1.31 1.18
C ALA A 127 21.36 -0.20 0.20
N ALA A 128 20.92 1.05 0.39
CA ALA A 128 21.27 2.16 -0.51
C ALA A 128 22.79 2.41 -0.63
N ALA A 129 23.53 2.27 0.47
CA ALA A 129 24.98 2.39 0.45
C ALA A 129 25.64 1.27 -0.39
N GLN A 130 25.16 0.04 -0.23
CA GLN A 130 25.63 -1.12 -1.01
C GLN A 130 25.31 -0.96 -2.49
N ALA A 131 24.11 -0.47 -2.84
CA ALA A 131 23.73 -0.23 -4.23
C ALA A 131 24.64 0.80 -4.91
N ALA A 132 24.94 1.93 -4.24
CA ALA A 132 25.88 2.93 -4.73
C ALA A 132 27.29 2.35 -4.92
N ARG A 133 27.74 1.50 -3.98
CA ARG A 133 29.05 0.85 -4.05
C ARG A 133 29.15 -0.16 -5.19
N ILE A 134 28.14 -1.00 -5.40
CA ILE A 134 28.11 -1.97 -6.51
C ILE A 134 28.28 -1.24 -7.84
N LEU A 135 27.55 -0.15 -8.06
CA LEU A 135 27.68 0.65 -9.28
C LEU A 135 29.08 1.26 -9.44
N ALA A 136 29.68 1.75 -8.34
CA ALA A 136 30.99 2.35 -8.36
C ALA A 136 32.12 1.33 -8.64
N GLU A 137 32.11 0.20 -7.94
CA GLU A 137 33.19 -0.81 -8.00
C GLU A 137 33.11 -1.71 -9.23
N ALA A 138 31.90 -1.96 -9.73
CA ALA A 138 31.68 -2.83 -10.88
C ALA A 138 31.34 -2.08 -12.17
N ARG A 139 31.58 -0.76 -12.23
CA ARG A 139 31.43 0.02 -13.45
C ARG A 139 32.14 -0.66 -14.63
N GLY A 140 31.45 -0.75 -15.76
CA GLY A 140 31.95 -1.41 -16.97
C GLY A 140 31.89 -2.94 -16.94
N ASP A 141 31.34 -3.56 -15.89
CA ASP A 141 31.01 -4.98 -15.91
C ASP A 141 29.83 -5.26 -16.85
N ALA A 142 29.94 -6.30 -17.67
CA ALA A 142 28.92 -6.65 -18.66
C ALA A 142 27.55 -6.94 -18.01
N ALA A 143 27.53 -7.47 -16.77
CA ALA A 143 26.29 -7.76 -16.05
C ALA A 143 25.52 -6.49 -15.64
N LEU A 144 26.17 -5.31 -15.63
CA LEU A 144 25.50 -4.03 -15.39
C LEU A 144 24.93 -3.41 -16.68
N ALA A 145 25.23 -3.96 -17.86
CA ALA A 145 24.76 -3.39 -19.12
C ALA A 145 23.24 -3.24 -19.16
N VAL A 146 22.49 -4.14 -18.51
CA VAL A 146 21.03 -4.07 -18.35
C VAL A 146 20.52 -2.91 -17.48
N HIS A 147 21.40 -2.04 -17.00
CA HIS A 147 21.08 -0.85 -16.20
C HIS A 147 21.53 0.41 -16.94
N CYS A 148 20.67 0.91 -17.84
CA CYS A 148 20.93 2.10 -18.63
C CYS A 148 22.27 2.06 -19.38
N GLY A 149 22.61 0.92 -19.99
CA GLY A 149 23.90 0.71 -20.67
C GLY A 149 25.11 0.54 -19.75
N GLY A 150 24.92 0.30 -18.45
CA GLY A 150 26.00 0.13 -17.46
C GLY A 150 26.25 1.34 -16.57
N ASP A 151 25.60 2.47 -16.85
CA ASP A 151 25.78 3.73 -16.12
C ASP A 151 24.56 4.10 -15.24
N GLY A 152 23.49 3.30 -15.31
CA GLY A 152 22.25 3.54 -14.58
C GLY A 152 22.37 3.30 -13.08
N PRO A 153 21.50 3.93 -12.27
CA PRO A 153 21.46 3.66 -10.85
C PRO A 153 21.06 2.20 -10.59
N ILE A 154 21.67 1.61 -9.57
CA ILE A 154 21.25 0.34 -8.99
C ILE A 154 20.30 0.66 -7.84
N SER A 155 19.14 0.00 -7.78
CA SER A 155 18.19 0.21 -6.67
C SER A 155 18.64 -0.56 -5.43
N ALA A 156 18.51 0.06 -4.26
CA ALA A 156 18.70 -0.59 -2.95
C ALA A 156 17.78 -1.81 -2.75
N GLU A 157 16.68 -1.83 -3.48
CA GLU A 157 15.60 -2.81 -3.41
C GLU A 157 16.00 -4.18 -3.96
N TRP A 158 17.06 -4.26 -4.77
CA TRP A 158 17.39 -5.44 -5.56
C TRP A 158 18.19 -6.50 -4.78
N MET A 159 18.28 -7.71 -5.35
CA MET A 159 18.91 -8.89 -4.73
C MET A 159 20.36 -8.61 -4.28
N LEU A 160 21.21 -8.10 -5.18
CA LEU A 160 22.64 -7.95 -4.90
C LEU A 160 22.91 -6.95 -3.75
N PRO A 161 22.34 -5.72 -3.75
CA PRO A 161 22.47 -4.80 -2.62
C PRO A 161 21.99 -5.39 -1.30
N LYS A 162 20.83 -6.05 -1.26
CA LYS A 162 20.29 -6.65 -0.03
C LYS A 162 21.14 -7.81 0.49
N ALA A 163 21.62 -8.68 -0.40
CA ALA A 163 22.54 -9.74 -0.03
C ALA A 163 23.86 -9.18 0.54
N LEU A 164 24.39 -8.10 -0.06
CA LEU A 164 25.58 -7.42 0.44
C LEU A 164 25.35 -6.79 1.81
N TRP A 165 24.18 -6.17 2.01
CA TRP A 165 23.79 -5.62 3.29
C TRP A 165 23.69 -6.72 4.36
N LEU A 166 23.06 -7.86 4.07
CA LEU A 166 23.00 -9.01 4.99
C LEU A 166 24.39 -9.49 5.38
N LYS A 167 25.29 -9.64 4.40
CA LYS A 167 26.67 -10.08 4.64
C LYS A 167 27.44 -9.14 5.57
N GLU A 168 27.26 -7.83 5.43
CA GLU A 168 28.03 -6.82 6.17
C GLU A 168 27.41 -6.45 7.51
N CYS A 169 26.09 -6.33 7.55
CA CYS A 169 25.36 -5.80 8.70
C CYS A 169 24.79 -6.90 9.60
N GLU A 170 24.57 -8.10 9.06
CA GLU A 170 24.09 -9.28 9.80
C GLU A 170 24.96 -10.52 9.53
N PRO A 171 26.26 -10.48 9.89
CA PRO A 171 27.20 -11.55 9.56
C PRO A 171 26.82 -12.90 10.18
N SER A 172 26.11 -12.92 11.33
CA SER A 172 25.58 -14.14 11.93
C SER A 172 24.48 -14.78 11.08
N THR A 173 23.53 -13.98 10.59
CA THR A 173 22.48 -14.43 9.66
C THR A 173 23.11 -14.94 8.38
N TRP A 174 24.07 -14.19 7.81
CA TRP A 174 24.79 -14.59 6.61
C TRP A 174 25.56 -15.90 6.81
N ALA A 175 26.24 -16.09 7.94
CA ALA A 175 26.97 -17.31 8.23
C ALA A 175 26.04 -18.52 8.34
N ALA A 176 24.87 -18.37 8.97
CA ALA A 176 23.88 -19.43 9.13
C ALA A 176 23.08 -19.72 7.84
N ALA A 177 22.98 -18.77 6.91
CA ALA A 177 22.15 -18.90 5.71
C ALA A 177 22.72 -19.91 4.71
N ALA A 178 22.18 -21.12 4.64
CA ALA A 178 22.53 -22.03 3.56
C ALA A 178 21.99 -21.54 2.20
N VAL A 179 20.87 -20.81 2.22
CA VAL A 179 20.19 -20.30 1.03
C VAL A 179 19.86 -18.82 1.16
N VAL A 180 20.02 -18.06 0.07
CA VAL A 180 19.43 -16.73 -0.13
C VAL A 180 18.54 -16.80 -1.36
N CYS A 181 17.27 -16.44 -1.23
CA CYS A 181 16.26 -16.60 -2.28
C CYS A 181 15.21 -15.48 -2.22
N GLU A 182 14.18 -15.53 -3.05
CA GLU A 182 13.03 -14.61 -2.98
C GLU A 182 11.76 -15.28 -2.43
N CYS A 183 10.76 -14.44 -2.09
CA CYS A 183 9.43 -14.86 -1.65
C CYS A 183 8.84 -16.01 -2.50
N GLN A 184 8.96 -15.91 -3.82
CA GLN A 184 8.44 -16.94 -4.73
C GLN A 184 9.14 -18.29 -4.55
N ASP A 185 10.47 -18.28 -4.52
CA ASP A 185 11.29 -19.49 -4.40
C ASP A 185 10.95 -20.23 -3.10
N TRP A 186 10.75 -19.47 -2.02
CA TRP A 186 10.36 -20.02 -0.72
C TRP A 186 8.93 -20.59 -0.71
N LEU A 187 7.96 -19.89 -1.31
CA LEU A 187 6.59 -20.42 -1.43
C LEU A 187 6.52 -21.67 -2.31
N ASN A 188 7.33 -21.71 -3.37
CA ASN A 188 7.48 -22.91 -4.19
C ASN A 188 8.03 -24.08 -3.36
N LEU A 189 9.08 -23.84 -2.57
CA LEU A 189 9.61 -24.84 -1.63
C LEU A 189 8.53 -25.35 -0.65
N GLN A 190 7.72 -24.46 -0.06
CA GLN A 190 6.63 -24.90 0.82
C GLN A 190 5.57 -25.73 0.07
N CYS A 191 5.28 -25.38 -1.19
CA CYS A 191 4.29 -26.08 -2.00
C CYS A 191 4.77 -27.46 -2.46
N THR A 192 6.00 -27.57 -2.95
CA THR A 192 6.49 -28.76 -3.68
C THR A 192 7.57 -29.55 -2.94
N GLY A 193 8.20 -28.95 -1.92
CA GLY A 193 9.43 -29.48 -1.32
C GLY A 193 10.68 -29.22 -2.18
N GLU A 194 10.57 -28.47 -3.27
CA GLU A 194 11.67 -28.18 -4.18
C GLU A 194 12.01 -26.68 -4.18
N LEU A 195 13.25 -26.36 -3.81
CA LEU A 195 13.78 -25.00 -3.89
C LEU A 195 14.31 -24.73 -5.31
N VAL A 196 13.61 -23.88 -6.05
CA VAL A 196 13.96 -23.46 -7.40
C VAL A 196 13.92 -21.94 -7.52
N ALA A 197 14.84 -21.36 -8.28
CA ALA A 197 14.77 -19.96 -8.67
C ALA A 197 13.91 -19.80 -9.94
N GLY A 198 13.15 -18.70 -10.03
CA GLY A 198 12.44 -18.34 -11.25
C GLY A 198 13.35 -17.68 -12.30
N GLY A 199 13.34 -18.16 -13.54
CA GLY A 199 14.10 -17.59 -14.66
C GLY A 199 13.80 -16.10 -14.88
N CYS A 200 12.54 -15.72 -14.73
CA CYS A 200 12.11 -14.32 -14.73
C CYS A 200 12.78 -13.55 -13.60
N ASN A 201 12.68 -14.01 -12.35
CA ASN A 201 13.22 -13.32 -11.16
C ASN A 201 14.74 -13.14 -11.24
N VAL A 202 15.49 -14.17 -11.65
CA VAL A 202 16.96 -14.04 -11.74
C VAL A 202 17.38 -13.11 -12.89
N ALA A 203 16.64 -13.08 -13.99
CA ALA A 203 16.87 -12.08 -15.04
C ALA A 203 16.62 -10.67 -14.51
N THR A 204 15.53 -10.52 -13.77
CA THR A 204 15.06 -9.24 -13.27
C THR A 204 15.70 -8.90 -11.94
N ARG A 205 16.71 -8.01 -11.98
CA ARG A 205 17.32 -7.42 -10.77
C ARG A 205 18.20 -8.36 -9.91
N TRP A 206 18.55 -9.56 -10.38
CA TRP A 206 19.71 -10.32 -9.85
C TRP A 206 20.93 -10.22 -10.77
N ASN A 207 20.82 -9.45 -11.86
CA ASN A 207 21.85 -9.31 -12.89
C ASN A 207 22.26 -10.63 -13.56
N CYS A 208 21.44 -11.68 -13.48
CA CYS A 208 21.68 -12.92 -14.21
C CYS A 208 21.14 -12.82 -15.64
N ASP A 209 21.67 -13.65 -16.52
CA ASP A 209 21.02 -14.00 -17.77
C ASP A 209 20.00 -15.12 -17.50
N GLY A 210 18.71 -14.79 -17.49
CA GLY A 210 17.65 -15.75 -17.17
C GLY A 210 17.49 -16.85 -18.22
N ALA A 211 17.74 -16.53 -19.49
CA ALA A 211 17.67 -17.52 -20.57
C ALA A 211 18.79 -18.57 -20.40
N GLU A 212 20.01 -18.16 -20.09
CA GLU A 212 21.10 -19.09 -19.75
C GLU A 212 20.84 -19.85 -18.45
N ALA A 213 20.25 -19.19 -17.44
CA ALA A 213 19.92 -19.81 -16.17
C ALA A 213 18.95 -20.99 -16.34
N VAL A 214 17.89 -20.79 -17.13
CA VAL A 214 16.92 -21.86 -17.45
C VAL A 214 17.56 -22.94 -18.33
N ALA A 215 18.30 -22.56 -19.37
CA ALA A 215 18.89 -23.52 -20.31
C ALA A 215 19.97 -24.43 -19.69
N ARG A 216 20.64 -24.00 -18.60
CA ARG A 216 21.73 -24.74 -17.94
C ARG A 216 21.38 -25.15 -16.50
N ALA A 217 20.15 -25.62 -16.27
CA ALA A 217 19.64 -25.96 -14.95
C ALA A 217 20.32 -27.17 -14.25
N ALA A 218 21.21 -27.92 -14.92
CA ALA A 218 21.81 -29.18 -14.42
C ALA A 218 23.06 -29.01 -13.51
N ALA A 219 23.49 -27.79 -13.23
CA ALA A 219 24.61 -27.40 -12.34
C ALA A 219 24.20 -26.12 -11.57
N PRO A 220 25.01 -25.48 -10.70
CA PRO A 220 24.73 -24.07 -10.36
C PRO A 220 24.42 -23.31 -11.64
N PHE A 221 23.16 -22.88 -11.80
CA PHE A 221 22.60 -22.55 -13.11
C PHE A 221 23.43 -21.49 -13.85
N GLY A 222 23.43 -21.57 -15.19
CA GLY A 222 24.16 -20.67 -16.08
C GLY A 222 23.73 -19.20 -15.95
N GLY A 223 24.44 -18.27 -16.62
CA GLY A 223 24.03 -16.86 -16.64
C GLY A 223 24.30 -16.04 -15.37
N ARG A 224 24.88 -16.63 -14.30
CA ARG A 224 25.22 -15.90 -13.07
C ARG A 224 26.29 -14.82 -13.31
N PRO A 225 26.18 -13.63 -12.70
CA PRO A 225 27.11 -12.53 -12.92
C PRO A 225 28.39 -12.69 -12.08
N THR A 226 29.15 -13.76 -12.30
CA THR A 226 30.31 -14.16 -11.47
C THR A 226 31.37 -13.05 -11.38
N SER A 227 31.64 -12.31 -12.46
CA SER A 227 32.60 -11.19 -12.46
C SER A 227 32.15 -10.05 -11.54
N LEU A 228 30.88 -9.63 -11.67
CA LEU A 228 30.24 -8.63 -10.81
C LEU A 228 30.28 -9.05 -9.35
N LEU A 229 29.84 -10.28 -9.03
CA LEU A 229 29.85 -10.82 -7.67
C LEU A 229 31.25 -10.79 -7.06
N ARG A 230 32.29 -11.17 -7.82
CA ARG A 230 33.68 -11.14 -7.34
C ARG A 230 34.15 -9.71 -7.05
N LYS A 231 33.85 -8.76 -7.92
CA LYS A 231 34.27 -7.35 -7.78
C LYS A 231 33.73 -6.71 -6.49
N VAL A 232 32.51 -7.06 -6.10
CA VAL A 232 31.83 -6.47 -4.93
C VAL A 232 31.89 -7.34 -3.67
N GLY A 233 32.71 -8.38 -3.67
CA GLY A 233 32.90 -9.26 -2.51
C GLY A 233 31.75 -10.21 -2.20
N LEU A 234 30.90 -10.56 -3.18
CA LEU A 234 29.76 -11.46 -3.08
C LEU A 234 29.94 -12.81 -3.80
N ALA A 235 31.17 -13.26 -4.01
CA ALA A 235 31.41 -14.53 -4.72
C ALA A 235 30.72 -15.75 -4.06
N ASP A 236 30.60 -15.75 -2.73
CA ASP A 236 29.91 -16.80 -1.95
C ASP A 236 28.39 -16.76 -2.06
N LEU A 237 27.78 -15.65 -2.51
CA LEU A 237 26.34 -15.59 -2.77
C LEU A 237 25.93 -16.59 -3.87
N ALA A 238 26.79 -16.81 -4.87
CA ALA A 238 26.52 -17.75 -5.94
C ALA A 238 26.26 -19.18 -5.39
N GLU A 239 26.93 -19.57 -4.31
CA GLU A 239 26.74 -20.89 -3.69
C GLU A 239 25.49 -20.96 -2.81
N ARG A 240 24.98 -19.81 -2.36
CA ARG A 240 23.79 -19.66 -1.52
C ARG A 240 22.50 -19.44 -2.32
N TRP A 241 22.55 -19.07 -3.59
CA TRP A 241 21.34 -19.07 -4.42
C TRP A 241 20.79 -20.48 -4.65
N PRO A 242 19.49 -20.63 -4.98
CA PRO A 242 18.95 -21.91 -5.44
C PRO A 242 19.84 -22.52 -6.53
N ARG A 243 19.97 -23.85 -6.54
CA ARG A 243 20.86 -24.53 -7.50
C ARG A 243 20.21 -24.72 -8.85
N ARG A 244 18.89 -24.91 -8.88
CA ARG A 244 18.08 -25.09 -10.08
C ARG A 244 17.30 -23.81 -10.38
N CYS A 245 17.17 -23.50 -11.67
CA CYS A 245 16.36 -22.41 -12.19
C CYS A 245 15.30 -22.98 -13.14
N VAL A 246 14.08 -22.46 -13.08
CA VAL A 246 12.92 -22.94 -13.85
C VAL A 246 12.28 -21.77 -14.59
N GLY A 247 11.92 -21.97 -15.86
CA GLY A 247 11.24 -20.95 -16.67
C GLY A 247 9.80 -20.71 -16.21
N MET A 248 9.31 -19.48 -16.39
CA MET A 248 7.90 -19.17 -16.14
C MET A 248 7.01 -20.04 -17.03
N GLY A 249 6.01 -20.70 -16.43
CA GLY A 249 5.09 -21.63 -17.09
C GLY A 249 5.52 -23.11 -17.06
N GLU A 250 6.73 -23.42 -16.60
CA GLU A 250 7.16 -24.80 -16.41
C GLU A 250 6.63 -25.38 -15.08
N VAL A 251 6.38 -26.69 -15.06
CA VAL A 251 5.99 -27.41 -13.83
C VAL A 251 7.22 -27.61 -12.95
N ILE A 252 7.15 -27.13 -11.71
CA ILE A 252 8.21 -27.33 -10.71
C ILE A 252 8.16 -28.77 -10.20
N GLY A 253 6.98 -29.16 -9.72
CA GLY A 253 6.64 -30.42 -9.06
C GLY A 253 5.15 -30.44 -8.70
N GLY A 254 4.72 -31.44 -7.92
CA GLY A 254 3.34 -31.52 -7.42
C GLY A 254 3.23 -31.02 -5.97
N LEU A 255 2.03 -30.57 -5.57
CA LEU A 255 1.77 -30.23 -4.17
C LEU A 255 2.12 -31.39 -3.25
N THR A 256 2.92 -31.13 -2.22
CA THR A 256 3.13 -32.10 -1.14
C THR A 256 1.80 -32.41 -0.43
N PRO A 257 1.67 -33.54 0.28
CA PRO A 257 0.47 -33.83 1.06
C PRO A 257 0.10 -32.72 2.06
N ALA A 258 1.11 -32.11 2.70
CA ALA A 258 0.91 -31.01 3.65
C ALA A 258 0.43 -29.73 2.94
N ALA A 259 1.07 -29.36 1.82
CA ALA A 259 0.66 -28.21 1.02
C ALA A 259 -0.74 -28.39 0.43
N ALA A 260 -1.08 -29.59 -0.04
CA ALA A 260 -2.40 -29.91 -0.56
C ALA A 260 -3.50 -29.75 0.50
N ALA A 261 -3.27 -30.27 1.71
CA ALA A 261 -4.18 -30.07 2.84
C ALA A 261 -4.32 -28.59 3.20
N HIS A 262 -3.21 -27.83 3.19
CA HIS A 262 -3.21 -26.40 3.46
C HIS A 262 -3.97 -25.61 2.38
N LEU A 263 -3.78 -25.88 1.10
CA LEU A 263 -4.46 -25.14 0.03
C LEU A 263 -5.91 -25.60 -0.22
N GLY A 264 -6.32 -26.74 0.35
CA GLY A 264 -7.61 -27.37 0.05
C GLY A 264 -7.65 -28.04 -1.33
N LEU A 265 -6.50 -28.51 -1.81
CA LEU A 265 -6.30 -29.12 -3.13
C LEU A 265 -5.87 -30.59 -3.01
N ARG A 266 -5.73 -31.27 -4.16
CA ARG A 266 -5.24 -32.65 -4.20
C ARG A 266 -3.73 -32.71 -4.09
N ALA A 267 -3.21 -33.68 -3.33
CA ALA A 267 -1.78 -33.99 -3.35
C ALA A 267 -1.35 -34.35 -4.78
N GLY A 268 -0.18 -33.86 -5.19
CA GLY A 268 0.32 -34.02 -6.55
C GLY A 268 -0.28 -33.05 -7.59
N THR A 269 -1.17 -32.12 -7.20
CA THR A 269 -1.63 -31.06 -8.12
C THR A 269 -0.39 -30.30 -8.63
N PRO A 270 -0.18 -30.17 -9.96
CA PRO A 270 0.96 -29.47 -10.53
C PRO A 270 1.09 -28.03 -10.00
N VAL A 271 2.30 -27.68 -9.55
CA VAL A 271 2.69 -26.32 -9.19
C VAL A 271 3.56 -25.76 -10.30
N VAL A 272 3.13 -24.64 -10.87
CA VAL A 272 3.70 -24.03 -12.05
C VAL A 272 4.49 -22.79 -11.64
N GLN A 273 5.71 -22.68 -12.15
CA GLN A 273 6.58 -21.53 -11.90
C GLN A 273 5.93 -20.26 -12.46
N GLY A 274 5.58 -19.32 -11.58
CA GLY A 274 5.19 -17.97 -11.98
C GLY A 274 6.42 -17.08 -12.19
N GLY A 275 6.32 -15.82 -11.76
CA GLY A 275 7.46 -14.92 -11.58
C GLY A 275 7.10 -13.71 -10.74
N ALA A 276 7.86 -12.63 -10.92
CA ALA A 276 7.48 -11.30 -10.49
C ALA A 276 6.09 -10.91 -11.02
N ASP A 277 5.21 -10.46 -10.13
CA ASP A 277 3.82 -10.09 -10.35
C ASP A 277 3.60 -9.23 -11.62
N ALA A 278 4.38 -8.16 -11.82
CA ALA A 278 4.28 -7.29 -12.98
C ALA A 278 4.57 -8.02 -14.30
N PHE A 279 5.46 -9.01 -14.28
CA PHE A 279 5.88 -9.79 -15.45
C PHE A 279 4.88 -10.90 -15.76
N VAL A 280 4.33 -11.54 -14.74
CA VAL A 280 3.18 -12.44 -14.90
C VAL A 280 1.97 -11.63 -15.42
N GLY A 281 1.81 -10.39 -14.95
CA GLY A 281 0.81 -9.45 -15.47
C GLY A 281 0.96 -9.16 -16.96
N LEU A 282 2.17 -9.17 -17.53
CA LEU A 282 2.36 -9.04 -18.99
C LEU A 282 1.79 -10.22 -19.76
N VAL A 283 1.86 -11.43 -19.20
CA VAL A 283 1.18 -12.61 -19.77
C VAL A 283 -0.33 -12.41 -19.70
N GLY A 284 -0.86 -11.97 -18.55
CA GLY A 284 -2.30 -11.70 -18.36
C GLY A 284 -2.86 -10.57 -19.23
N LEU A 285 -2.02 -9.61 -19.63
CA LEU A 285 -2.37 -8.56 -20.59
C LEU A 285 -2.34 -9.06 -22.04
N GLY A 286 -1.69 -10.19 -22.30
CA GLY A 286 -1.40 -10.70 -23.65
C GLY A 286 -0.17 -10.09 -24.31
N ALA A 287 0.63 -9.29 -23.59
CA ALA A 287 1.82 -8.63 -24.12
C ALA A 287 2.89 -9.66 -24.53
N ALA A 288 3.06 -10.74 -23.75
CA ALA A 288 4.05 -11.78 -24.04
C ALA A 288 3.77 -12.57 -25.33
N SER A 289 2.55 -12.50 -25.88
CA SER A 289 2.15 -13.18 -27.12
C SER A 289 1.81 -12.23 -28.26
N THR A 290 1.95 -10.92 -28.05
CA THR A 290 1.62 -9.89 -29.05
C THR A 290 2.89 -9.14 -29.44
N PRO A 291 3.47 -9.41 -30.62
CA PRO A 291 4.61 -8.65 -31.13
C PRO A 291 4.32 -7.14 -31.13
N GLY A 292 5.31 -6.33 -30.74
CA GLY A 292 5.18 -4.87 -30.69
C GLY A 292 4.29 -4.34 -29.55
N ALA A 293 3.69 -5.20 -28.71
CA ALA A 293 2.93 -4.76 -27.55
C ALA A 293 3.85 -4.22 -26.45
N VAL A 294 3.43 -3.11 -25.84
CA VAL A 294 4.02 -2.57 -24.63
C VAL A 294 2.98 -2.60 -23.52
N GLY A 295 3.31 -3.29 -22.43
CA GLY A 295 2.52 -3.22 -21.20
C GLY A 295 2.67 -1.84 -20.56
N LEU A 296 1.57 -1.15 -20.34
CA LEU A 296 1.52 0.13 -19.62
C LEU A 296 0.82 -0.06 -18.28
N ILE A 297 1.63 -0.25 -17.22
CA ILE A 297 1.11 -0.41 -15.86
C ILE A 297 1.00 0.96 -15.21
N THR A 298 -0.21 1.36 -14.83
CA THR A 298 -0.52 2.72 -14.37
C THR A 298 -0.90 2.76 -12.90
N GLY A 299 -0.36 3.71 -12.16
CA GLY A 299 -0.64 3.91 -10.74
C GLY A 299 -0.10 5.25 -10.26
N SER A 300 0.48 5.29 -9.05
CA SER A 300 1.24 6.46 -8.58
C SER A 300 2.38 6.82 -9.55
N SER A 301 3.00 5.79 -10.14
CA SER A 301 3.99 5.82 -11.22
C SER A 301 3.44 5.12 -12.47
N HIS A 302 4.11 5.25 -13.62
CA HIS A 302 3.88 4.41 -14.80
C HIS A 302 5.09 3.55 -15.07
N LEU A 303 4.84 2.33 -15.55
CA LEU A 303 5.85 1.38 -16.02
C LEU A 303 5.52 0.98 -17.46
N HIS A 304 6.53 1.06 -18.33
CA HIS A 304 6.45 0.75 -19.75
C HIS A 304 7.29 -0.50 -20.00
N LEU A 305 6.64 -1.60 -20.35
CA LEU A 305 7.25 -2.91 -20.43
C LEU A 305 7.19 -3.42 -21.86
N ALA A 306 8.29 -3.25 -22.60
CA ALA A 306 8.42 -3.69 -23.98
C ALA A 306 8.93 -5.13 -23.99
N VAL A 307 8.16 -6.03 -24.60
CA VAL A 307 8.56 -7.42 -24.81
C VAL A 307 9.19 -7.55 -26.19
N VAL A 308 10.40 -8.10 -26.23
CA VAL A 308 11.19 -8.29 -27.45
C VAL A 308 11.75 -9.72 -27.52
N ASP A 309 12.28 -10.10 -28.67
CA ASP A 309 12.97 -11.38 -28.82
C ASP A 309 14.24 -11.43 -27.95
N ALA A 310 14.55 -12.59 -27.35
CA ALA A 310 15.71 -12.76 -26.48
C ALA A 310 17.07 -12.52 -27.16
N ALA A 311 17.14 -12.54 -28.49
CA ALA A 311 18.33 -12.23 -29.27
C ALA A 311 18.52 -10.72 -29.49
N SER A 312 17.54 -9.87 -29.18
CA SER A 312 17.65 -8.42 -29.34
C SER A 312 18.43 -7.79 -28.17
N PRO A 313 19.66 -7.28 -28.39
CA PRO A 313 20.42 -6.63 -27.33
C PRO A 313 19.84 -5.24 -27.07
N ALA A 314 18.87 -5.14 -26.16
CA ALA A 314 18.12 -3.90 -25.98
C ALA A 314 18.43 -3.17 -24.67
N THR A 315 19.64 -2.62 -24.55
CA THR A 315 19.94 -1.66 -23.48
C THR A 315 20.42 -0.34 -24.05
N ALA A 316 19.93 0.75 -23.48
CA ALA A 316 20.38 2.10 -23.77
C ALA A 316 20.27 2.95 -22.52
N ARG A 317 20.94 4.10 -22.51
CA ARG A 317 20.79 5.07 -21.42
C ARG A 317 19.31 5.42 -21.22
N GLY A 318 18.83 5.39 -19.97
CA GLY A 318 17.45 5.69 -19.60
C GLY A 318 16.48 4.50 -19.69
N VAL A 319 16.95 3.34 -20.15
CA VAL A 319 16.15 2.11 -20.26
C VAL A 319 16.81 1.00 -19.43
N TRP A 320 15.98 0.21 -18.75
CA TRP A 320 16.39 -0.98 -18.01
C TRP A 320 16.13 -2.23 -18.83
N GLY A 321 16.95 -3.27 -18.63
CA GLY A 321 16.97 -4.45 -19.49
C GLY A 321 17.83 -4.23 -20.74
N ALA A 322 17.69 -5.02 -21.80
CA ALA A 322 16.74 -6.11 -21.97
C ALA A 322 17.08 -7.28 -21.04
N TYR A 323 16.15 -7.64 -20.16
CA TYR A 323 16.28 -8.79 -19.27
C TYR A 323 16.00 -10.07 -20.07
N ARG A 324 17.05 -10.76 -20.51
CA ARG A 324 16.93 -12.02 -21.26
C ARG A 324 16.33 -13.11 -20.37
N GLY A 325 15.35 -13.84 -20.90
CA GLY A 325 14.61 -14.88 -20.18
C GLY A 325 13.43 -14.33 -19.34
N ALA A 326 13.03 -13.07 -19.56
CA ALA A 326 11.87 -12.46 -18.94
C ALA A 326 10.94 -11.81 -19.99
N PRO A 327 9.60 -11.93 -19.86
CA PRO A 327 8.90 -12.74 -18.87
C PRO A 327 9.03 -14.25 -19.12
N LEU A 328 9.26 -14.69 -20.38
CA LEU A 328 9.40 -16.09 -20.76
C LEU A 328 10.83 -16.41 -21.25
N PRO A 329 11.30 -17.68 -21.20
CA PRO A 329 12.69 -18.05 -21.54
C PRO A 329 13.17 -17.65 -22.94
N HIS A 330 12.27 -17.56 -23.91
CA HIS A 330 12.57 -17.19 -25.31
C HIS A 330 12.42 -15.69 -25.60
N LEU A 331 12.09 -14.88 -24.58
CA LEU A 331 11.85 -13.44 -24.70
C LEU A 331 12.89 -12.65 -23.89
N ALA A 332 12.97 -11.36 -24.17
CA ALA A 332 13.58 -10.38 -23.29
C ALA A 332 12.63 -9.21 -23.04
N MET A 333 12.86 -8.48 -21.95
CA MET A 333 12.03 -7.35 -21.56
C MET A 333 12.85 -6.09 -21.33
N ALA A 334 12.50 -5.01 -22.01
CA ALA A 334 13.04 -3.68 -21.78
C ALA A 334 12.01 -2.79 -21.05
N GLU A 335 12.48 -2.07 -20.04
CA GLU A 335 11.65 -1.31 -19.12
C GLU A 335 11.96 0.19 -19.18
N GLY A 336 10.90 0.97 -19.35
CA GLY A 336 10.88 2.40 -19.09
C GLY A 336 9.98 2.73 -17.90
N GLY A 337 10.15 3.91 -17.31
CA GLY A 337 9.28 4.32 -16.21
C GLY A 337 9.16 5.83 -16.02
N GLN A 338 8.02 6.24 -15.46
CA GLN A 338 7.73 7.60 -15.00
C GLN A 338 7.44 7.58 -13.51
N SER A 339 8.08 8.43 -12.71
CA SER A 339 8.02 8.35 -11.24
C SER A 339 6.74 8.96 -10.64
N SER A 340 6.25 10.05 -11.23
CA SER A 340 5.18 10.88 -10.64
C SER A 340 4.05 11.11 -11.64
N THR A 341 3.16 10.13 -11.76
CA THR A 341 2.04 10.14 -12.71
C THR A 341 0.72 10.32 -11.97
N GLY A 342 0.06 9.24 -11.53
CA GLY A 342 -1.08 9.33 -10.62
C GLY A 342 -0.76 10.09 -9.34
N ALA A 343 0.48 10.02 -8.83
CA ALA A 343 0.90 10.82 -7.68
C ALA A 343 0.88 12.33 -7.95
N ALA A 344 1.22 12.77 -9.17
CA ALA A 344 1.14 14.18 -9.57
C ALA A 344 -0.32 14.62 -9.73
N LEU A 345 -1.19 13.74 -10.24
CA LEU A 345 -2.63 13.98 -10.28
C LEU A 345 -3.23 14.08 -8.87
N GLN A 346 -2.85 13.19 -7.94
CA GLN A 346 -3.29 13.30 -6.54
C GLN A 346 -2.78 14.58 -5.88
N TRP A 347 -1.55 15.00 -6.17
CA TRP A 347 -1.04 16.30 -5.73
C TRP A 347 -1.90 17.45 -6.27
N ALA A 348 -2.23 17.46 -7.55
CA ALA A 348 -3.05 18.51 -8.15
C ALA A 348 -4.45 18.55 -7.52
N ARG A 349 -5.06 17.38 -7.29
CA ARG A 349 -6.34 17.29 -6.55
C ARG A 349 -6.27 17.94 -5.19
N ARG A 350 -5.22 17.68 -4.41
CA ARG A 350 -5.02 18.34 -3.10
C ARG A 350 -4.88 19.85 -3.24
N VAL A 351 -4.13 20.32 -4.25
CA VAL A 351 -3.98 21.77 -4.52
C VAL A 351 -5.30 22.43 -4.93
N PHE A 352 -6.16 21.73 -5.66
CA PHE A 352 -7.47 22.24 -6.08
C PHE A 352 -8.55 22.11 -5.01
N SER A 353 -8.27 21.41 -3.91
CA SER A 353 -9.24 21.16 -2.86
C SER A 353 -9.48 22.44 -2.07
N GLY A 354 -10.75 22.85 -2.00
CA GLY A 354 -11.22 23.91 -1.12
C GLY A 354 -11.98 23.29 0.05
N ALA A 355 -13.24 23.70 0.26
CA ALA A 355 -14.13 23.05 1.21
C ALA A 355 -14.51 21.60 0.84
N GLN A 356 -14.34 21.22 -0.44
CA GLN A 356 -14.57 19.87 -0.94
C GLN A 356 -13.41 19.47 -1.87
N THR A 357 -13.03 18.20 -1.82
CA THR A 357 -12.03 17.60 -2.71
C THR A 357 -12.71 17.20 -4.02
N PRO A 358 -12.32 17.76 -5.19
CA PRO A 358 -12.93 17.40 -6.45
C PRO A 358 -12.67 15.91 -6.78
N SER A 359 -13.68 15.26 -7.34
CA SER A 359 -13.55 13.91 -7.87
C SER A 359 -12.70 13.90 -9.15
N LEU A 360 -12.11 12.75 -9.47
CA LEU A 360 -11.36 12.58 -10.72
C LEU A 360 -12.24 12.83 -11.95
N ARG A 361 -13.50 12.37 -11.88
CA ARG A 361 -14.45 12.49 -12.98
C ARG A 361 -14.80 13.95 -13.27
N GLU A 362 -15.06 14.76 -12.24
CA GLU A 362 -15.35 16.19 -12.41
C GLU A 362 -14.17 16.92 -13.06
N LEU A 363 -12.94 16.65 -12.62
CA LEU A 363 -11.75 17.26 -13.20
C LEU A 363 -11.52 16.83 -14.65
N ASP A 364 -11.79 15.56 -14.97
CA ASP A 364 -11.74 15.04 -16.35
C ASP A 364 -12.80 15.71 -17.25
N GLU A 365 -14.03 15.85 -16.76
CA GLU A 365 -15.13 16.51 -17.49
C GLU A 365 -14.82 18.01 -17.73
N GLU A 366 -14.28 18.72 -16.73
CA GLU A 366 -13.82 20.10 -16.86
C GLU A 366 -12.65 20.24 -17.84
N ALA A 367 -11.70 19.30 -17.84
CA ALA A 367 -10.56 19.31 -18.75
C ALA A 367 -10.95 18.94 -20.18
N ALA A 368 -11.96 18.09 -20.37
CA ALA A 368 -12.35 17.56 -21.67
C ALA A 368 -12.87 18.63 -22.64
N VAL A 369 -13.44 19.74 -22.14
CA VAL A 369 -13.95 20.83 -22.99
C VAL A 369 -12.85 21.72 -23.59
N LEU A 370 -11.63 21.66 -23.06
CA LEU A 370 -10.51 22.46 -23.55
C LEU A 370 -9.96 21.94 -24.90
N PRO A 371 -9.20 22.73 -25.67
CA PRO A 371 -8.46 22.23 -26.83
C PRO A 371 -7.16 21.50 -26.42
N VAL A 372 -6.56 20.78 -27.36
CA VAL A 372 -5.21 20.19 -27.20
C VAL A 372 -4.21 21.27 -26.80
N GLY A 373 -3.36 20.98 -25.81
CA GLY A 373 -2.36 21.91 -25.30
C GLY A 373 -2.92 22.93 -24.31
N ALA A 374 -4.11 22.67 -23.75
CA ALA A 374 -4.72 23.44 -22.66
C ALA A 374 -4.60 24.95 -22.81
N GLU A 375 -4.92 25.48 -24.00
CA GLU A 375 -4.83 26.91 -24.34
C GLU A 375 -3.45 27.55 -24.03
N GLY A 376 -2.38 26.80 -24.29
CA GLY A 376 -0.99 27.22 -24.13
C GLY A 376 -0.33 26.82 -22.82
N VAL A 377 -1.03 26.12 -21.92
CA VAL A 377 -0.46 25.63 -20.66
C VAL A 377 0.17 24.25 -20.87
N THR A 378 1.46 24.12 -20.55
CA THR A 378 2.17 22.83 -20.61
C THR A 378 2.83 22.51 -19.28
N ALA A 379 2.67 21.27 -18.82
CA ALA A 379 3.32 20.78 -17.62
C ALA A 379 4.55 19.90 -17.96
N LEU A 380 5.44 19.77 -16.98
CA LEU A 380 6.47 18.73 -16.90
C LEU A 380 6.19 17.89 -15.65
N GLU A 381 6.07 16.58 -15.81
CA GLU A 381 5.54 15.66 -14.80
C GLU A 381 6.60 15.09 -13.84
N THR A 382 7.84 15.54 -13.91
CA THR A 382 9.00 15.02 -13.17
C THR A 382 9.09 15.49 -11.71
N PHE A 383 7.96 15.54 -11.00
CA PHE A 383 7.84 15.99 -9.60
C PHE A 383 8.77 15.21 -8.64
N GLN A 384 9.02 13.93 -8.93
CA GLN A 384 9.93 13.06 -8.17
C GLN A 384 11.15 12.63 -9.00
N GLY A 385 11.69 13.54 -9.81
CA GLY A 385 12.76 13.23 -10.75
C GLY A 385 12.24 12.52 -12.02
N SER A 386 13.16 12.14 -12.89
CA SER A 386 12.92 11.44 -14.14
C SER A 386 13.66 10.10 -14.16
N ARG A 387 12.94 9.00 -14.45
CA ARG A 387 13.55 7.68 -14.73
C ARG A 387 13.89 7.58 -16.21
N THR A 388 12.89 7.36 -17.06
CA THR A 388 13.07 7.30 -18.52
C THR A 388 12.56 8.61 -19.15
N PRO A 389 13.26 9.19 -20.13
CA PRO A 389 14.57 8.78 -20.68
C PRO A 389 15.79 9.38 -19.96
N LEU A 390 15.60 10.35 -19.07
CA LEU A 390 16.70 11.23 -18.63
C LEU A 390 17.58 10.64 -17.53
N THR A 391 17.02 9.74 -16.71
CA THR A 391 17.67 9.17 -15.51
C THR A 391 18.23 10.26 -14.58
N ASP A 392 17.40 11.22 -14.22
CA ASP A 392 17.76 12.41 -13.45
C ASP A 392 16.93 12.54 -12.16
N PRO A 393 17.50 12.21 -10.98
CA PRO A 393 16.80 12.33 -9.70
C PRO A 393 16.54 13.79 -9.27
N ASN A 394 17.22 14.75 -9.89
CA ASN A 394 17.11 16.18 -9.59
C ASN A 394 16.16 16.92 -10.54
N ALA A 395 15.59 16.25 -11.54
CA ALA A 395 14.51 16.84 -12.35
C ALA A 395 13.31 17.20 -11.44
N ARG A 396 12.63 18.30 -11.75
CA ARG A 396 11.46 18.77 -10.99
C ARG A 396 10.34 19.17 -11.93
N GLY A 397 9.12 18.95 -11.46
CA GLY A 397 7.92 19.32 -12.19
C GLY A 397 7.84 20.83 -12.42
N ALA A 398 7.19 21.22 -13.52
CA ALA A 398 7.05 22.61 -13.93
C ALA A 398 5.71 22.83 -14.63
N LEU A 399 5.24 24.08 -14.62
CA LEU A 399 4.06 24.53 -15.34
C LEU A 399 4.43 25.84 -16.04
N ILE A 400 4.31 25.87 -17.37
CA ILE A 400 4.65 27.05 -18.19
C ILE A 400 3.43 27.49 -19.01
N GLY A 401 3.45 28.75 -19.47
CA GLY A 401 2.40 29.29 -20.34
C GLY A 401 1.15 29.80 -19.60
N LEU A 402 1.20 29.91 -18.27
CA LEU A 402 0.08 30.45 -17.48
C LEU A 402 -0.24 31.90 -17.82
N SER A 403 -1.54 32.19 -17.85
CA SER A 403 -2.17 33.51 -17.92
C SER A 403 -3.27 33.61 -16.84
N LEU A 404 -3.74 34.82 -16.55
CA LEU A 404 -4.80 35.03 -15.57
C LEU A 404 -6.17 34.43 -15.98
N GLY A 405 -6.33 34.02 -17.25
CA GLY A 405 -7.54 33.37 -17.75
C GLY A 405 -7.62 31.87 -17.47
N HIS A 406 -6.51 31.25 -17.04
CA HIS A 406 -6.47 29.80 -16.84
C HIS A 406 -7.09 29.37 -15.52
N SER A 407 -7.71 28.19 -15.55
CA SER A 407 -8.42 27.59 -14.41
C SER A 407 -7.77 26.27 -13.98
N ARG A 408 -8.29 25.64 -12.91
CA ARG A 408 -7.85 24.30 -12.50
C ARG A 408 -7.98 23.25 -13.61
N ALA A 409 -8.98 23.40 -14.50
CA ALA A 409 -9.19 22.53 -15.64
C ALA A 409 -8.00 22.54 -16.60
N HIS A 410 -7.39 23.71 -16.81
CA HIS A 410 -6.21 23.87 -17.66
C HIS A 410 -4.99 23.17 -17.05
N VAL A 411 -4.79 23.34 -15.74
CA VAL A 411 -3.71 22.69 -15.02
C VAL A 411 -3.89 21.17 -15.00
N TRP A 412 -5.11 20.69 -14.76
CA TRP A 412 -5.44 19.26 -14.80
C TRP A 412 -5.16 18.67 -16.18
N ARG A 413 -5.66 19.31 -17.24
CA ARG A 413 -5.40 18.88 -18.61
C ARG A 413 -3.92 18.87 -18.94
N ALA A 414 -3.20 19.95 -18.62
CA ALA A 414 -1.77 20.05 -18.88
C ALA A 414 -0.97 18.94 -18.19
N LEU A 415 -1.36 18.51 -16.99
CA LEU A 415 -0.76 17.37 -16.29
C LEU A 415 -1.06 16.04 -16.97
N LEU A 416 -2.32 15.79 -17.36
CA LEU A 416 -2.68 14.58 -18.12
C LEU A 416 -1.89 14.51 -19.45
N GLU A 417 -1.87 15.61 -20.20
CA GLU A 417 -1.13 15.72 -21.46
C GLU A 417 0.37 15.51 -21.26
N ALA A 418 0.97 16.10 -20.21
CA ALA A 418 2.37 15.91 -19.86
C ALA A 418 2.71 14.45 -19.51
N ILE A 419 1.85 13.76 -18.76
CA ILE A 419 2.07 12.34 -18.43
C ILE A 419 2.01 11.48 -19.71
N CYS A 420 1.04 11.73 -20.60
CA CYS A 420 0.96 11.03 -21.88
C CYS A 420 2.17 11.34 -22.78
N MET A 421 2.67 12.59 -22.79
CA MET A 421 3.88 12.97 -23.52
C MET A 421 5.15 12.34 -22.94
N GLY A 422 5.23 12.20 -21.61
CA GLY A 422 6.32 11.45 -20.97
C GLY A 422 6.24 9.94 -21.21
N THR A 423 5.04 9.39 -21.36
CA THR A 423 4.84 8.03 -21.89
C THR A 423 5.36 7.95 -23.32
N ARG A 424 5.03 8.90 -24.21
CA ARG A 424 5.59 8.94 -25.58
C ARG A 424 7.11 9.02 -25.56
N ALA A 425 7.71 9.86 -24.72
CA ALA A 425 9.17 9.94 -24.57
C ALA A 425 9.80 8.62 -24.09
N SER A 426 9.09 7.89 -23.21
CA SER A 426 9.52 6.56 -22.77
C SER A 426 9.44 5.53 -23.89
N LEU A 427 8.39 5.57 -24.73
CA LEU A 427 8.26 4.72 -25.91
C LEU A 427 9.34 5.03 -26.95
N ASP A 428 9.66 6.31 -27.19
CA ASP A 428 10.74 6.70 -28.09
C ASP A 428 12.10 6.15 -27.61
N ALA A 429 12.36 6.19 -26.30
CA ALA A 429 13.59 5.65 -25.71
C ALA A 429 13.63 4.11 -25.76
N LEU A 430 12.52 3.45 -25.49
CA LEU A 430 12.38 1.99 -25.64
C LEU A 430 12.59 1.58 -27.09
N HIS A 431 12.02 2.32 -28.05
CA HIS A 431 12.24 2.07 -29.47
C HIS A 431 13.72 2.23 -29.85
N ALA A 432 14.37 3.29 -29.39
CA ALA A 432 15.81 3.49 -29.62
C ALA A 432 16.68 2.38 -29.00
N ALA A 433 16.29 1.83 -27.86
CA ALA A 433 16.98 0.73 -27.21
C ALA A 433 16.74 -0.62 -27.90
N THR A 434 15.50 -0.90 -28.31
CA THR A 434 15.06 -2.22 -28.79
C THR A 434 15.09 -2.39 -30.30
N GLY A 435 15.10 -1.29 -31.05
CA GLY A 435 14.89 -1.28 -32.50
C GLY A 435 13.46 -1.59 -32.95
N ALA A 436 12.55 -1.91 -32.02
CA ALA A 436 11.17 -2.26 -32.31
C ALA A 436 10.22 -1.13 -31.85
N PRO A 437 9.38 -0.58 -32.74
CA PRO A 437 8.39 0.41 -32.32
C PRO A 437 7.27 -0.25 -31.52
N ALA A 438 6.64 0.51 -30.63
CA ALA A 438 5.38 0.07 -30.04
C ALA A 438 4.28 0.04 -31.12
N GLU A 439 3.50 -1.02 -31.16
CA GLU A 439 2.35 -1.18 -32.06
C GLU A 439 1.01 -1.09 -31.32
N VAL A 440 1.01 -1.35 -30.01
CA VAL A 440 -0.17 -1.25 -29.14
C VAL A 440 0.26 -1.08 -27.68
N LEU A 441 -0.50 -0.29 -26.92
CA LEU A 441 -0.37 -0.18 -25.46
C LEU A 441 -1.43 -1.04 -24.78
N LEU A 442 -0.99 -2.01 -23.98
CA LEU A 442 -1.86 -2.86 -23.18
C LEU A 442 -1.87 -2.32 -21.75
N VAL A 443 -2.98 -1.71 -21.34
CA VAL A 443 -3.03 -0.87 -20.13
C VAL A 443 -3.64 -1.62 -18.96
N ALA A 444 -2.98 -1.52 -17.80
CA ALA A 444 -3.50 -1.97 -16.51
C ALA A 444 -3.45 -0.84 -15.47
N GLY A 445 -4.20 -0.99 -14.38
CA GLY A 445 -4.12 -0.12 -13.21
C GLY A 445 -4.96 1.15 -13.29
N GLY A 446 -4.57 2.18 -12.54
CA GLY A 446 -5.43 3.32 -12.19
C GLY A 446 -5.98 4.15 -13.35
N ALA A 447 -5.24 4.25 -14.47
CA ALA A 447 -5.67 5.01 -15.65
C ALA A 447 -6.88 4.38 -16.35
N THR A 448 -7.10 3.07 -16.18
CA THR A 448 -8.23 2.36 -16.80
C THR A 448 -9.61 2.89 -16.39
N ARG A 449 -9.68 3.66 -15.30
CA ARG A 449 -10.90 4.31 -14.79
C ARG A 449 -11.27 5.62 -15.50
N SER A 450 -10.40 6.14 -16.37
CA SER A 450 -10.64 7.37 -17.12
C SER A 450 -10.56 7.10 -18.64
N PRO A 451 -11.71 6.93 -19.32
CA PRO A 451 -11.74 6.80 -20.78
C PRO A 451 -11.12 8.02 -21.48
N PHE A 452 -11.30 9.22 -20.92
CA PHE A 452 -10.70 10.46 -21.43
C PHE A 452 -9.17 10.37 -21.45
N TRP A 453 -8.57 9.93 -20.34
CA TRP A 453 -7.13 9.80 -20.24
C TRP A 453 -6.57 8.65 -21.09
N LEU A 454 -7.30 7.53 -21.18
CA LEU A 454 -6.93 6.43 -22.09
C LEU A 454 -6.91 6.86 -23.56
N GLN A 455 -7.91 7.62 -24.01
CA GLN A 455 -7.93 8.15 -25.38
C GLN A 455 -6.76 9.11 -25.60
N MET A 456 -6.43 9.94 -24.62
CA MET A 456 -5.28 10.85 -24.68
C MET A 456 -3.95 10.08 -24.80
N HIS A 457 -3.79 8.96 -24.10
CA HIS A 457 -2.63 8.08 -24.30
C HIS A 457 -2.55 7.56 -25.72
N ALA A 458 -3.65 7.11 -26.32
CA ALA A 458 -3.67 6.66 -27.71
C ALA A 458 -3.28 7.80 -28.67
N ASP A 459 -3.93 8.96 -28.52
CA ASP A 459 -3.70 10.13 -29.37
C ASP A 459 -2.24 10.65 -29.28
N VAL A 460 -1.67 10.72 -28.08
CA VAL A 460 -0.29 11.22 -27.86
C VAL A 460 0.76 10.18 -28.25
N ALA A 461 0.53 8.90 -27.95
CA ALA A 461 1.46 7.84 -28.33
C ALA A 461 1.41 7.54 -29.83
N GLY A 462 0.29 7.83 -30.49
CA GLY A 462 0.05 7.55 -31.91
C GLY A 462 -0.16 6.06 -32.19
N VAL A 463 -0.54 5.28 -31.18
CA VAL A 463 -0.78 3.83 -31.27
C VAL A 463 -2.05 3.45 -30.52
N PRO A 464 -2.71 2.34 -30.85
CA PRO A 464 -3.91 1.90 -30.16
C PRO A 464 -3.65 1.61 -28.67
N VAL A 465 -4.65 1.89 -27.84
CA VAL A 465 -4.68 1.55 -26.41
C VAL A 465 -5.74 0.49 -26.17
N GLN A 466 -5.40 -0.57 -25.44
CA GLN A 466 -6.32 -1.66 -25.12
C GLN A 466 -6.35 -1.94 -23.62
N VAL A 467 -7.55 -2.19 -23.09
CA VAL A 467 -7.80 -2.58 -21.70
C VAL A 467 -8.44 -3.97 -21.69
N GLY A 468 -7.90 -4.86 -20.86
CA GLY A 468 -8.42 -6.22 -20.68
C GLY A 468 -9.72 -6.25 -19.88
N LYS A 469 -10.54 -7.29 -20.10
CA LYS A 469 -11.77 -7.57 -19.35
C LYS A 469 -11.49 -8.03 -17.91
N CYS A 470 -10.40 -8.76 -17.70
CA CYS A 470 -9.92 -9.05 -16.35
C CYS A 470 -9.12 -7.86 -15.84
N ALA A 471 -9.57 -7.25 -14.73
CA ALA A 471 -8.88 -6.12 -14.12
C ALA A 471 -7.58 -6.52 -13.41
N ASP A 472 -7.48 -7.77 -12.92
CA ASP A 472 -6.29 -8.30 -12.25
C ASP A 472 -5.44 -9.11 -13.25
N ALA A 473 -4.50 -8.42 -13.90
CA ALA A 473 -3.62 -9.01 -14.90
C ALA A 473 -2.67 -10.07 -14.33
N PRO A 474 -2.03 -9.89 -13.14
CA PRO A 474 -1.21 -10.95 -12.54
C PRO A 474 -1.98 -12.26 -12.31
N LEU A 475 -3.20 -12.21 -11.76
CA LEU A 475 -4.01 -13.41 -11.58
C LEU A 475 -4.37 -14.09 -12.92
N LEU A 476 -4.77 -13.32 -13.93
CA LEU A 476 -5.04 -13.90 -15.26
C LEU A 476 -3.77 -14.48 -15.89
N GLY A 477 -2.62 -13.83 -15.73
CA GLY A 477 -1.33 -14.33 -16.19
C GLY A 477 -0.95 -15.66 -15.54
N GLY A 478 -1.10 -15.76 -14.21
CA GLY A 478 -0.90 -17.02 -13.49
C GLY A 478 -1.84 -18.13 -13.97
N ALA A 479 -3.09 -17.79 -14.26
CA ALA A 479 -4.07 -18.74 -14.80
C ALA A 479 -3.69 -19.24 -16.20
N ILE A 480 -3.20 -18.36 -17.08
CA ILE A 480 -2.71 -18.72 -18.42
C ILE A 480 -1.53 -19.71 -18.33
N LEU A 481 -0.56 -19.42 -17.46
CA LEU A 481 0.59 -20.30 -17.22
C LEU A 481 0.14 -21.67 -16.69
N ALA A 482 -0.77 -21.67 -15.72
CA ALA A 482 -1.33 -22.89 -15.15
C ALA A 482 -2.15 -23.70 -16.18
N ALA A 483 -2.93 -23.04 -17.04
CA ALA A 483 -3.76 -23.69 -18.04
C ALA A 483 -2.94 -24.36 -19.14
N ALA A 484 -1.84 -23.72 -19.58
CA ALA A 484 -0.90 -24.31 -20.52
C ALA A 484 -0.20 -25.53 -19.90
N ALA A 485 0.34 -25.40 -18.67
CA ALA A 485 1.02 -26.50 -17.98
C ALA A 485 0.10 -27.69 -17.66
N ALA A 486 -1.18 -27.42 -17.38
CA ALA A 486 -2.19 -28.47 -17.17
C ALA A 486 -2.63 -29.14 -18.49
N GLY A 487 -2.24 -28.65 -19.66
CA GLY A 487 -2.73 -29.13 -20.95
C GLY A 487 -4.24 -28.86 -21.15
N ILE A 488 -4.75 -27.76 -20.58
CA ILE A 488 -6.05 -27.20 -20.96
C ILE A 488 -5.92 -26.53 -22.33
N HIS A 489 -4.77 -25.87 -22.55
CA HIS A 489 -4.30 -25.36 -23.83
C HIS A 489 -2.96 -25.98 -24.18
N ALA A 490 -2.58 -25.94 -25.46
CA ALA A 490 -1.38 -26.61 -25.95
C ALA A 490 -0.09 -25.92 -25.47
N ASP A 491 -0.11 -24.59 -25.35
CA ASP A 491 1.02 -23.76 -24.95
C ASP A 491 0.55 -22.42 -24.37
N ILE A 492 1.48 -21.60 -23.87
CA ILE A 492 1.18 -20.30 -23.26
C ILE A 492 0.53 -19.33 -24.27
N ARG A 493 0.93 -19.39 -25.55
CA ARG A 493 0.37 -18.51 -26.60
C ARG A 493 -1.10 -18.83 -26.85
N THR A 494 -1.42 -20.09 -27.10
CA THR A 494 -2.80 -20.57 -27.31
C THR A 494 -3.68 -20.34 -26.09
N ALA A 495 -3.14 -20.52 -24.88
CA ALA A 495 -3.82 -20.13 -23.65
C ALA A 495 -4.11 -18.63 -23.59
N THR A 496 -3.13 -17.78 -23.94
CA THR A 496 -3.27 -16.33 -23.94
C THR A 496 -4.35 -15.88 -24.93
N GLU A 497 -4.34 -16.40 -26.16
CA GLU A 497 -5.35 -16.12 -27.21
C GLU A 497 -6.77 -16.52 -26.78
N ALA A 498 -6.91 -17.61 -26.02
CA ALA A 498 -8.21 -18.09 -25.56
C ALA A 498 -8.73 -17.37 -24.30
N MET A 499 -7.82 -16.88 -23.44
CA MET A 499 -8.15 -16.40 -22.09
C MET A 499 -8.11 -14.87 -21.95
N VAL A 500 -7.37 -14.16 -22.80
CA VAL A 500 -7.26 -12.70 -22.76
C VAL A 500 -8.34 -12.07 -23.64
N HIS A 501 -9.30 -11.41 -23.01
CA HIS A 501 -10.40 -10.72 -23.71
C HIS A 501 -10.27 -9.22 -23.55
N ALA A 502 -10.37 -8.46 -24.64
CA ALA A 502 -10.41 -7.00 -24.58
C ALA A 502 -11.78 -6.51 -24.08
N ALA A 503 -11.80 -5.58 -23.13
CA ALA A 503 -13.01 -4.84 -22.74
C ALA A 503 -13.17 -3.54 -23.54
N LEU A 504 -12.05 -2.90 -23.86
CA LEU A 504 -12.01 -1.63 -24.57
C LEU A 504 -10.77 -1.58 -25.46
N ARG A 505 -10.94 -1.09 -26.68
CA ARG A 505 -9.85 -0.72 -27.58
C ARG A 505 -10.12 0.67 -28.15
N LEU A 506 -9.16 1.57 -27.98
CA LEU A 506 -9.21 2.95 -28.43
C LEU A 506 -8.16 3.15 -29.51
N GLU A 507 -8.61 3.60 -30.68
CA GLU A 507 -7.73 3.95 -31.79
C GLU A 507 -7.30 5.43 -31.68
N PRO A 508 -6.07 5.78 -32.06
CA PRO A 508 -5.63 7.17 -32.08
C PRO A 508 -6.42 7.98 -33.11
N ARG A 509 -6.86 9.17 -32.72
CA ARG A 509 -7.55 10.10 -33.63
C ARG A 509 -6.52 10.91 -34.41
N ALA A 510 -6.46 10.72 -35.73
CA ALA A 510 -5.38 11.21 -36.57
C ALA A 510 -5.15 12.73 -36.49
N ASP A 511 -6.23 13.52 -36.45
CA ASP A 511 -6.19 14.99 -36.35
C ASP A 511 -5.69 15.48 -34.99
N VAL A 512 -6.10 14.80 -33.91
CA VAL A 512 -5.68 15.10 -32.54
C VAL A 512 -4.24 14.65 -32.29
N ALA A 513 -3.86 13.47 -32.80
CA ALA A 513 -2.51 12.94 -32.73
C ALA A 513 -1.49 13.87 -33.44
N ALA A 514 -1.86 14.46 -34.59
CA ALA A 514 -1.02 15.45 -35.27
C ALA A 514 -0.79 16.72 -34.42
N GLN A 515 -1.81 17.17 -33.67
CA GLN A 515 -1.68 18.30 -32.75
C GLN A 515 -0.76 17.97 -31.57
N TYR A 516 -0.95 16.81 -30.93
CA TYR A 516 -0.06 16.35 -29.87
C TYR A 516 1.36 16.12 -30.34
N GLN A 517 1.56 15.59 -31.55
CA GLN A 517 2.88 15.43 -32.15
C GLN A 517 3.60 16.76 -32.31
N THR A 518 2.87 17.82 -32.67
CA THR A 518 3.40 19.19 -32.78
C THR A 518 3.76 19.72 -31.40
N LEU A 519 2.85 19.64 -30.42
CA LEU A 519 3.08 20.07 -29.04
C LEU A 519 4.28 19.35 -28.40
N TYR A 520 4.39 18.04 -28.60
CA TYR A 520 5.47 17.21 -28.09
C TYR A 520 6.83 17.67 -28.64
N ARG A 521 6.96 17.82 -29.97
CA ARG A 521 8.21 18.21 -30.62
C ARG A 521 8.61 19.66 -30.34
N GLN A 522 7.65 20.57 -30.35
CA GLN A 522 7.95 22.00 -30.26
C GLN A 522 8.14 22.45 -28.81
N VAL A 523 7.40 21.87 -27.87
CA VAL A 523 7.37 22.34 -26.48
C VAL A 523 7.93 21.29 -25.53
N TYR A 524 7.24 20.16 -25.35
CA TYR A 524 7.51 19.21 -24.25
C TYR A 524 8.94 18.67 -24.27
N GLN A 525 9.44 18.22 -25.43
CA GLN A 525 10.81 17.69 -25.56
C GLN A 525 11.90 18.72 -25.18
N HIS A 526 11.62 20.01 -25.33
CA HIS A 526 12.57 21.08 -24.98
C HIS A 526 12.47 21.51 -23.52
N MET A 527 11.37 21.22 -22.82
CA MET A 527 11.15 21.70 -21.45
C MET A 527 12.19 21.15 -20.47
N ALA A 528 12.39 19.82 -20.43
CA ALA A 528 13.28 19.21 -19.45
C ALA A 528 14.75 19.66 -19.62
N PRO A 529 15.35 19.66 -20.83
CA PRO A 529 16.71 20.19 -21.01
C PRO A 529 16.83 21.68 -20.65
N THR A 530 15.84 22.49 -21.02
CA THR A 530 15.84 23.94 -20.75
C THR A 530 15.78 24.24 -19.25
N LEU A 531 14.98 23.47 -18.51
CA LEU A 531 14.77 23.66 -17.08
C LEU A 531 15.77 22.89 -16.20
N ALA A 532 16.63 22.04 -16.76
CA ALA A 532 17.51 21.15 -16.00
C ALA A 532 18.40 21.92 -15.00
N SER A 533 19.12 22.95 -15.46
CA SER A 533 20.03 23.72 -14.60
C SER A 533 19.30 24.44 -13.44
N LEU A 534 18.07 24.91 -13.67
CA LEU A 534 17.23 25.52 -12.65
C LEU A 534 16.70 24.47 -11.68
N SER A 535 16.20 23.35 -12.21
CA SER A 535 15.69 22.22 -11.43
C SER A 535 16.75 21.68 -10.48
N HIS A 536 17.99 21.51 -10.95
CA HIS A 536 19.11 21.05 -10.13
C HIS A 536 19.46 22.02 -9.02
N ARG A 537 19.53 23.33 -9.31
CA ARG A 537 19.77 24.35 -8.28
C ARG A 537 18.67 24.40 -7.24
N VAL A 538 17.40 24.27 -7.65
CA VAL A 538 16.26 24.22 -6.74
C VAL A 538 16.31 22.94 -5.90
N ALA A 539 16.62 21.78 -6.51
CA ALA A 539 16.74 20.51 -5.80
C ALA A 539 17.91 20.48 -4.80
N SER A 540 19.07 21.03 -5.17
CA SER A 540 20.27 21.06 -4.32
C SER A 540 20.25 22.17 -3.26
N GLY A 541 19.55 23.27 -3.53
CA GLY A 541 19.44 24.44 -2.65
C GLY A 541 18.20 24.45 -1.77
N ALA A 542 17.24 23.55 -2.01
CA ALA A 542 16.07 23.41 -1.14
C ALA A 542 16.51 22.82 0.20
N PRO A 543 16.27 23.50 1.34
CA PRO A 543 16.23 22.80 2.62
C PRO A 543 15.21 21.66 2.50
N PRO A 544 15.35 20.55 3.26
CA PRO A 544 14.32 19.52 3.30
C PRO A 544 12.95 20.19 3.45
N PRO A 545 11.90 19.72 2.75
CA PRO A 545 10.58 20.36 2.78
C PRO A 545 10.22 20.66 4.24
N ARG A 546 9.59 21.80 4.54
CA ARG A 546 9.15 22.11 5.92
C ARG A 546 8.11 21.09 6.47
N TRP A 547 7.67 20.16 5.61
CA TRP A 547 6.99 18.91 5.92
C TRP A 547 7.91 17.84 6.54
N ALA A 548 9.22 18.08 6.66
CA ALA A 548 10.11 17.29 7.51
C ALA A 548 9.32 16.97 8.78
N PRO A 549 9.16 15.67 9.13
CA PRO A 549 8.32 15.27 10.24
C PRO A 549 8.63 16.24 11.36
N ARG A 550 7.62 17.00 11.79
CA ARG A 550 7.80 17.98 12.87
C ARG A 550 8.68 17.29 13.90
N PRO A 551 9.77 17.95 14.35
CA PRO A 551 10.83 17.30 15.11
C PRO A 551 10.20 16.29 16.05
N SER A 552 10.62 15.03 15.88
CA SER A 552 10.23 13.88 16.69
C SER A 552 9.82 14.35 18.06
N ARG A 553 8.55 14.10 18.42
CA ARG A 553 7.93 14.30 19.75
C ARG A 553 8.66 15.34 20.61
N PRO A 554 8.09 16.52 20.95
CA PRO A 554 8.53 17.12 22.21
C PRO A 554 8.34 16.00 23.23
N PRO A 555 9.40 15.50 23.90
CA PRO A 555 9.19 14.53 24.95
C PRO A 555 8.19 15.23 25.86
N LEU A 556 7.02 14.63 26.02
CA LEU A 556 6.10 15.06 27.05
C LEU A 556 6.93 14.95 28.33
N ARG A 557 7.40 16.12 28.78
CA ARG A 557 8.40 16.22 29.84
C ARG A 557 7.91 15.34 30.97
N ARG A 558 8.83 14.61 31.62
CA ARG A 558 8.57 13.97 32.91
C ARG A 558 7.67 14.91 33.71
N LEU A 559 6.58 14.35 34.24
CA LEU A 559 5.72 15.06 35.19
C LEU A 559 6.63 15.79 36.19
N PRO A 560 6.33 17.05 36.56
CA PRO A 560 7.14 17.79 37.52
C PRO A 560 7.49 16.90 38.72
N SER A 561 8.74 16.94 39.17
CA SER A 561 9.28 16.03 40.19
C SER A 561 8.32 15.87 41.37
N GLY A 562 7.72 14.68 41.48
CA GLY A 562 6.80 14.29 42.57
C GLY A 562 5.33 14.04 42.16
N ARG A 563 4.88 14.45 40.97
CA ARG A 563 3.48 14.22 40.49
C ARG A 563 3.38 12.95 39.65
N LYS A 564 2.34 12.14 39.83
CA LYS A 564 2.05 10.96 38.97
C LYS A 564 0.82 11.13 38.06
N ALA A 565 -0.01 12.17 38.24
CA ALA A 565 -1.13 12.49 37.36
C ALA A 565 -1.24 13.99 36.99
N LEU A 566 -1.82 14.28 35.81
CA LEU A 566 -2.16 15.63 35.32
C LEU A 566 -3.67 15.86 35.33
N VAL A 567 -4.10 17.10 35.60
CA VAL A 567 -5.50 17.52 35.49
C VAL A 567 -5.68 18.45 34.29
N LEU A 568 -6.62 18.11 33.41
CA LEU A 568 -6.94 18.81 32.16
C LEU A 568 -8.30 19.49 32.29
N PRO A 569 -8.39 20.81 32.07
CA PRO A 569 -9.69 21.46 31.89
C PRO A 569 -10.33 21.03 30.57
N SER A 570 -11.52 20.41 30.62
CA SER A 570 -12.37 20.24 29.44
C SER A 570 -13.14 21.53 29.16
N LEU A 571 -12.90 22.10 27.98
CA LEU A 571 -13.54 23.34 27.56
C LEU A 571 -15.01 23.15 27.16
N LEU A 572 -15.49 21.92 27.07
CA LEU A 572 -16.92 21.62 26.86
C LEU A 572 -17.80 22.19 27.99
N ALA A 573 -17.25 22.30 29.20
CA ALA A 573 -17.96 22.84 30.36
C ALA A 573 -17.75 24.35 30.58
N ALA A 574 -16.94 25.00 29.74
CA ALA A 574 -16.71 26.44 29.80
C ALA A 574 -17.86 27.22 29.12
N ASP A 575 -17.91 28.53 29.34
CA ASP A 575 -18.83 29.41 28.60
C ASP A 575 -18.50 29.36 27.10
N ALA A 576 -19.43 28.80 26.31
CA ALA A 576 -19.29 28.65 24.87
C ALA A 576 -19.12 29.99 24.12
N GLY A 577 -19.59 31.10 24.70
CA GLY A 577 -19.36 32.45 24.18
C GLY A 577 -17.96 33.01 24.45
N ALA A 578 -17.18 32.35 25.31
CA ALA A 578 -15.90 32.86 25.82
C ALA A 578 -14.76 31.83 25.85
N LEU A 579 -14.76 30.85 24.94
CA LEU A 579 -13.79 29.73 24.92
C LEU A 579 -12.31 30.18 24.86
N SER A 580 -11.99 31.24 24.10
CA SER A 580 -10.63 31.80 24.08
C SER A 580 -10.22 32.42 25.42
N ALA A 581 -11.17 32.98 26.18
CA ALA A 581 -10.90 33.48 27.53
C ALA A 581 -10.71 32.31 28.50
N ALA A 582 -11.56 31.29 28.45
CA ALA A 582 -11.41 30.08 29.24
C ALA A 582 -10.06 29.37 29.01
N ALA A 583 -9.58 29.34 27.76
CA ALA A 583 -8.25 28.81 27.44
C ALA A 583 -7.10 29.65 28.04
N ARG A 584 -7.21 30.99 28.02
CA ARG A 584 -6.24 31.87 28.69
C ARG A 584 -6.24 31.68 30.20
N ASP A 585 -7.43 31.58 30.79
CA ASP A 585 -7.60 31.39 32.22
C ASP A 585 -7.07 30.03 32.65
N ALA A 586 -7.26 28.98 31.85
CA ALA A 586 -6.65 27.66 32.07
C ALA A 586 -5.12 27.74 32.08
N ALA A 587 -4.52 28.40 31.09
CA ALA A 587 -3.08 28.61 31.04
C ALA A 587 -2.57 29.41 32.26
N ALA A 588 -3.29 30.46 32.65
CA ALA A 588 -2.96 31.31 33.80
C ALA A 588 -3.12 30.58 35.15
N ALA A 589 -4.09 29.67 35.25
CA ALA A 589 -4.30 28.79 36.41
C ALA A 589 -3.26 27.66 36.51
N GLY A 590 -2.36 27.53 35.53
CA GLY A 590 -1.28 26.57 35.53
C GLY A 590 -1.56 25.28 34.74
N ALA A 591 -2.68 25.21 34.01
CA ALA A 591 -2.95 24.08 33.13
C ALA A 591 -1.87 23.99 32.04
N ARG A 592 -1.47 22.76 31.73
CA ARG A 592 -0.49 22.48 30.67
C ARG A 592 -1.17 22.01 29.38
N TRP A 593 -2.29 21.34 29.54
CA TRP A 593 -3.10 20.75 28.48
C TRP A 593 -4.54 21.24 28.68
N VAL A 594 -5.27 21.40 27.59
CA VAL A 594 -6.72 21.56 27.59
C VAL A 594 -7.34 20.51 26.68
N HIS A 595 -8.52 20.05 27.07
CA HIS A 595 -9.26 19.02 26.36
C HIS A 595 -10.47 19.64 25.64
N VAL A 596 -10.67 19.24 24.38
CA VAL A 596 -11.74 19.73 23.50
C VAL A 596 -12.53 18.56 22.93
N ASP A 597 -13.82 18.52 23.26
CA ASP A 597 -14.75 17.50 22.80
C ASP A 597 -15.48 17.90 21.52
N VAL A 598 -15.40 17.06 20.49
CA VAL A 598 -16.05 17.24 19.19
C VAL A 598 -17.06 16.11 19.01
N ALA A 599 -18.32 16.46 18.77
CA ALA A 599 -19.41 15.51 18.57
C ALA A 599 -20.34 15.96 17.45
N ASP A 600 -20.62 15.07 16.51
CA ASP A 600 -21.42 15.33 15.29
C ASP A 600 -22.90 14.92 15.43
N GLY A 601 -23.31 14.40 16.59
CA GLY A 601 -24.67 13.89 16.82
C GLY A 601 -24.96 12.54 16.15
N SER A 602 -23.95 11.88 15.60
CA SER A 602 -24.08 10.53 15.03
C SER A 602 -24.33 9.45 16.10
N PRO A 603 -24.71 8.22 15.72
CA PRO A 603 -24.83 7.08 16.66
C PRO A 603 -23.56 6.81 17.50
N THR A 604 -22.39 7.23 17.03
CA THR A 604 -21.11 7.19 17.77
C THR A 604 -21.06 8.17 18.94
N ALA A 605 -21.88 9.22 18.90
CA ALA A 605 -22.06 10.24 19.94
C ALA A 605 -23.55 10.56 20.12
N ALA A 606 -24.37 9.50 20.21
CA ALA A 606 -25.82 9.50 19.95
C ALA A 606 -26.71 10.37 20.87
N ARG A 607 -26.11 11.20 21.72
CA ARG A 607 -26.80 12.05 22.69
C ARG A 607 -26.19 13.46 22.78
N ALA A 608 -25.35 13.86 21.81
CA ALA A 608 -24.55 15.09 21.89
C ALA A 608 -24.27 15.76 20.54
N LEU A 609 -24.46 17.09 20.48
CA LEU A 609 -24.00 17.92 19.38
C LEU A 609 -23.06 18.98 19.98
N SER A 610 -21.76 18.91 19.68
CA SER A 610 -20.79 19.91 20.13
C SER A 610 -20.42 20.82 18.96
N SER A 611 -20.56 22.13 19.15
CA SER A 611 -20.26 23.14 18.12
C SER A 611 -18.76 23.46 17.99
N MET A 612 -17.87 22.68 18.62
CA MET A 612 -16.43 22.95 18.63
C MET A 612 -15.73 22.29 17.43
N GLY A 613 -15.53 23.07 16.36
CA GLY A 613 -14.82 22.64 15.15
C GLY A 613 -13.36 23.09 15.09
N PRO A 614 -12.67 22.87 13.95
CA PRO A 614 -11.28 23.30 13.74
C PRO A 614 -11.05 24.80 14.01
N ALA A 615 -12.01 25.66 13.68
CA ALA A 615 -11.93 27.09 13.98
C ALA A 615 -11.82 27.39 15.48
N THR A 616 -12.49 26.60 16.32
CA THR A 616 -12.40 26.71 17.78
C THR A 616 -11.00 26.33 18.27
N VAL A 617 -10.42 25.26 17.74
CA VAL A 617 -9.06 24.83 18.07
C VAL A 617 -8.03 25.90 17.66
N ALA A 618 -8.18 26.47 16.46
CA ALA A 618 -7.32 27.56 16.01
C ALA A 618 -7.44 28.80 16.93
N ALA A 619 -8.65 29.15 17.36
CA ALA A 619 -8.89 30.27 18.28
C ALA A 619 -8.31 30.01 19.68
N ILE A 620 -8.38 28.78 20.19
CA ILE A 620 -7.75 28.37 21.45
C ILE A 620 -6.22 28.48 21.33
N ARG A 621 -5.64 27.95 20.24
CA ARG A 621 -4.20 28.01 19.97
C ARG A 621 -3.67 29.43 19.87
N ALA A 622 -4.43 30.32 19.24
CA ALA A 622 -4.09 31.74 19.17
C ALA A 622 -4.16 32.43 20.54
N ALA A 623 -5.16 32.09 21.36
CA ALA A 623 -5.38 32.72 22.65
C ALA A 623 -4.39 32.25 23.74
N ALA A 624 -3.98 30.97 23.70
CA ALA A 624 -3.13 30.36 24.72
C ALA A 624 -2.07 29.43 24.08
N PRO A 625 -1.02 29.98 23.44
CA PRO A 625 -0.05 29.20 22.66
C PRO A 625 0.79 28.24 23.49
N SER A 626 0.90 28.45 24.81
CA SER A 626 1.60 27.59 25.76
C SER A 626 0.88 26.28 26.08
N LEU A 627 -0.43 26.20 25.80
CA LEU A 627 -1.23 25.01 26.06
C LEU A 627 -1.07 23.96 24.95
N LEU A 628 -0.91 22.70 25.37
CA LEU A 628 -1.16 21.57 24.50
C LEU A 628 -2.67 21.39 24.35
N VAL A 629 -3.12 21.18 23.12
CA VAL A 629 -4.55 21.01 22.80
C VAL A 629 -4.77 19.56 22.43
N ASP A 630 -5.53 18.87 23.28
CA ASP A 630 -6.03 17.52 23.09
C ASP A 630 -7.46 17.58 22.55
N VAL A 631 -7.70 16.89 21.44
CA VAL A 631 -9.01 16.90 20.75
C VAL A 631 -9.58 15.49 20.76
N HIS A 632 -10.73 15.33 21.41
CA HIS A 632 -11.52 14.11 21.36
C HIS A 632 -12.53 14.20 20.20
N LEU A 633 -12.37 13.33 19.20
CA LEU A 633 -13.25 13.20 18.05
C LEU A 633 -14.27 12.06 18.25
N ALA A 634 -15.42 12.41 18.83
CA ALA A 634 -16.59 11.56 18.93
C ALA A 634 -17.51 11.77 17.70
N VAL A 635 -17.02 11.38 16.53
CA VAL A 635 -17.69 11.57 15.23
C VAL A 635 -17.79 10.26 14.46
N SER A 636 -18.74 10.19 13.52
CA SER A 636 -18.98 9.00 12.69
C SER A 636 -17.85 8.67 11.72
N ASP A 637 -17.18 9.67 11.16
CA ASP A 637 -16.04 9.50 10.25
C ASP A 637 -14.81 10.33 10.70
N PRO A 638 -13.99 9.83 11.64
CA PRO A 638 -12.83 10.55 12.13
C PRO A 638 -11.83 10.91 11.01
N LEU A 639 -11.69 10.06 9.98
CA LEU A 639 -10.71 10.26 8.91
C LEU A 639 -10.93 11.58 8.16
N ALA A 640 -12.20 11.96 7.95
CA ALA A 640 -12.56 13.21 7.30
C ALA A 640 -12.15 14.47 8.09
N HIS A 641 -11.91 14.34 9.40
CA HIS A 641 -11.69 15.48 10.30
C HIS A 641 -10.23 15.67 10.73
N ILE A 642 -9.43 14.59 10.73
CA ILE A 642 -8.04 14.60 11.26
C ILE A 642 -7.21 15.75 10.69
N ALA A 643 -7.18 15.90 9.36
CA ALA A 643 -6.35 16.90 8.71
C ALA A 643 -6.72 18.33 9.15
N ALA A 644 -8.01 18.64 9.20
CA ALA A 644 -8.50 19.96 9.57
C ALA A 644 -8.17 20.32 11.03
N PHE A 645 -8.29 19.37 11.96
CA PHE A 645 -7.93 19.59 13.37
C PHE A 645 -6.41 19.67 13.58
N ALA A 646 -5.63 18.88 12.87
CA ALA A 646 -4.17 18.96 12.89
C ALA A 646 -3.67 20.31 12.38
N GLU A 647 -4.23 20.80 11.28
CA GLU A 647 -3.93 22.13 10.70
C GLU A 647 -4.34 23.27 11.64
N ALA A 648 -5.49 23.14 12.32
CA ALA A 648 -5.93 24.08 13.33
C ALA A 648 -5.03 24.14 14.58
N GLY A 649 -4.12 23.17 14.73
CA GLY A 649 -3.11 23.15 15.79
C GLY A 649 -3.42 22.22 16.95
N ALA A 650 -4.21 21.17 16.72
CA ALA A 650 -4.28 20.03 17.64
C ALA A 650 -2.87 19.43 17.82
N HIS A 651 -2.51 19.10 19.05
CA HIS A 651 -1.27 18.37 19.34
C HIS A 651 -1.53 16.88 19.45
N ARG A 652 -2.73 16.55 19.94
CA ARG A 652 -3.22 15.20 20.12
C ARG A 652 -4.64 15.12 19.58
N ILE A 653 -4.93 14.02 18.92
CA ILE A 653 -6.27 13.66 18.49
C ILE A 653 -6.56 12.28 19.07
N CYS A 654 -7.65 12.19 19.83
CA CYS A 654 -8.18 10.97 20.41
C CYS A 654 -9.47 10.63 19.66
N PHE A 655 -9.52 9.51 18.93
CA PHE A 655 -10.75 9.12 18.23
C PHE A 655 -11.58 8.16 19.08
N GLN A 656 -12.90 8.27 18.99
CA GLN A 656 -13.83 7.33 19.62
C GLN A 656 -13.76 5.97 18.90
N PHE A 657 -13.39 4.89 19.61
CA PHE A 657 -13.21 3.55 19.02
C PHE A 657 -14.45 3.06 18.27
N GLU A 658 -15.63 3.39 18.79
CA GLU A 658 -16.94 3.02 18.29
C GLU A 658 -17.15 3.52 16.86
N ALA A 659 -16.51 4.62 16.44
CA ALA A 659 -16.51 5.08 15.06
C ALA A 659 -15.91 4.05 14.09
N ALA A 660 -14.95 3.26 14.56
CA ALA A 660 -14.30 2.23 13.76
C ALA A 660 -15.19 0.99 13.55
N ILE A 661 -16.24 0.81 14.37
CA ILE A 661 -17.18 -0.32 14.23
C ILE A 661 -18.13 -0.10 13.05
N GLY A 662 -18.53 1.15 12.81
CA GLY A 662 -19.50 1.53 11.78
C GLY A 662 -20.89 1.89 12.35
N PRO A 663 -21.83 2.32 11.49
CA PRO A 663 -23.15 2.82 11.88
C PRO A 663 -24.04 1.78 12.60
N GLU A 664 -23.67 0.50 12.57
CA GLU A 664 -24.33 -0.59 13.29
C GLU A 664 -24.18 -0.55 14.82
N TYR A 665 -23.22 0.23 15.35
CA TYR A 665 -23.02 0.35 16.79
C TYR A 665 -23.52 1.71 17.30
N ASP A 666 -24.63 1.68 18.03
CA ASP A 666 -25.28 2.87 18.57
C ASP A 666 -25.01 2.99 20.07
N THR A 667 -24.19 3.99 20.42
CA THR A 667 -23.82 4.29 21.81
C THR A 667 -24.99 4.76 22.67
N SER A 668 -26.15 5.12 22.09
CA SER A 668 -27.36 5.46 22.86
C SER A 668 -28.10 4.25 23.42
N THR A 669 -27.76 3.03 22.98
CA THR A 669 -28.43 1.82 23.47
C THR A 669 -27.86 1.33 24.80
N ASP A 670 -26.69 1.88 25.21
CA ASP A 670 -25.92 1.46 26.38
C ASP A 670 -25.63 -0.06 26.40
N ALA A 671 -25.77 -0.74 25.25
CA ALA A 671 -25.60 -2.18 25.11
C ALA A 671 -24.11 -2.55 25.17
N PRO A 672 -23.72 -3.59 25.93
CA PRO A 672 -22.33 -4.02 26.00
C PRO A 672 -21.86 -4.57 24.65
N LEU A 673 -20.67 -4.16 24.22
CA LEU A 673 -19.99 -4.76 23.07
C LEU A 673 -19.40 -6.11 23.50
N ALA A 674 -20.10 -7.20 23.17
CA ALA A 674 -19.71 -8.56 23.58
C ALA A 674 -18.39 -9.01 22.93
N ASP A 675 -18.22 -8.75 21.63
CA ASP A 675 -17.02 -9.08 20.85
C ASP A 675 -16.59 -7.87 20.00
N VAL A 676 -15.27 -7.67 19.90
CA VAL A 676 -14.68 -6.60 19.10
C VAL A 676 -14.48 -7.10 17.66
N PRO A 677 -15.15 -6.52 16.64
CA PRO A 677 -15.00 -6.99 15.27
C PRO A 677 -13.57 -6.75 14.76
N ALA A 678 -12.95 -7.74 14.13
CA ALA A 678 -11.60 -7.60 13.55
C ALA A 678 -11.49 -6.43 12.56
N ARG A 679 -12.56 -6.17 11.79
CA ARG A 679 -12.66 -5.00 10.90
C ARG A 679 -12.57 -3.67 11.64
N ALA A 680 -13.15 -3.58 12.85
CA ALA A 680 -13.15 -2.36 13.65
C ALA A 680 -11.75 -2.05 14.15
N LEU A 681 -11.00 -3.09 14.54
CA LEU A 681 -9.62 -2.95 14.97
C LEU A 681 -8.69 -2.54 13.83
N ALA A 682 -8.87 -3.13 12.63
CA ALA A 682 -8.16 -2.71 11.43
C ALA A 682 -8.44 -1.23 11.09
N GLN A 683 -9.71 -0.82 11.12
CA GLN A 683 -10.11 0.56 10.88
C GLN A 683 -9.55 1.52 11.95
N ALA A 684 -9.55 1.12 13.23
CA ALA A 684 -8.98 1.91 14.31
C ALA A 684 -7.46 2.13 14.13
N LYS A 685 -6.72 1.14 13.62
CA LYS A 685 -5.30 1.31 13.24
C LYS A 685 -5.13 2.29 12.08
N VAL A 686 -6.00 2.25 11.08
CA VAL A 686 -5.99 3.21 9.96
C VAL A 686 -6.22 4.64 10.48
N ILE A 687 -7.19 4.83 11.37
CA ILE A 687 -7.45 6.14 11.99
C ILE A 687 -6.24 6.62 12.81
N ALA A 688 -5.66 5.76 13.64
CA ALA A 688 -4.47 6.08 14.42
C ALA A 688 -3.26 6.46 13.54
N ALA A 689 -3.04 5.72 12.46
CA ALA A 689 -1.99 6.02 11.48
C ALA A 689 -2.23 7.37 10.81
N ALA A 690 -3.46 7.67 10.37
CA ALA A 690 -3.80 8.95 9.77
C ALA A 690 -3.58 10.13 10.74
N ILE A 691 -3.87 9.97 12.03
CA ILE A 691 -3.56 10.98 13.06
C ILE A 691 -2.05 11.22 13.16
N ALA A 692 -1.26 10.14 13.19
CA ALA A 692 0.19 10.22 13.24
C ALA A 692 0.79 10.86 11.98
N GLU A 693 0.28 10.50 10.79
CA GLU A 693 0.66 11.09 9.50
C GLU A 693 0.34 12.59 9.43
N ALA A 694 -0.77 13.02 10.05
CA ALA A 694 -1.12 14.44 10.18
C ALA A 694 -0.23 15.19 11.19
N GLY A 695 0.69 14.50 11.87
CA GLY A 695 1.65 15.10 12.80
C GLY A 695 1.11 15.35 14.21
N CYS A 696 0.02 14.69 14.60
CA CYS A 696 -0.54 14.71 15.94
C CYS A 696 -0.21 13.41 16.70
N ALA A 697 -0.22 13.45 18.02
CA ALA A 697 -0.16 12.24 18.83
C ALA A 697 -1.52 11.52 18.79
N ALA A 698 -1.50 10.21 18.52
CA ALA A 698 -2.72 9.40 18.44
C ALA A 698 -3.14 8.87 19.82
N GLY A 699 -4.40 9.12 20.16
CA GLY A 699 -5.09 8.47 21.27
C GLY A 699 -6.35 7.75 20.79
N VAL A 700 -6.87 6.87 21.62
CA VAL A 700 -8.16 6.20 21.41
C VAL A 700 -9.03 6.37 22.64
N CYS A 701 -10.31 6.64 22.43
CA CYS A 701 -11.31 6.77 23.48
C CYS A 701 -12.29 5.61 23.42
N ILE A 702 -12.68 5.08 24.59
CA ILE A 702 -13.67 3.98 24.71
C ILE A 702 -14.82 4.38 25.63
N ALA A 703 -16.04 4.05 25.21
CA ALA A 703 -17.23 4.29 26.02
C ALA A 703 -17.28 3.37 27.26
N PRO A 704 -18.14 3.68 28.25
CA PRO A 704 -18.32 2.85 29.45
C PRO A 704 -18.72 1.40 29.14
N ALA A 705 -19.43 1.14 28.05
CA ALA A 705 -19.85 -0.21 27.64
C ALA A 705 -18.80 -1.00 26.83
N THR A 706 -17.73 -0.34 26.36
CA THR A 706 -16.74 -0.93 25.45
C THR A 706 -15.61 -1.61 26.23
N PRO A 707 -15.31 -2.90 25.99
CA PRO A 707 -14.31 -3.65 26.77
C PRO A 707 -12.89 -3.18 26.45
N ILE A 708 -11.96 -3.40 27.39
CA ILE A 708 -10.54 -3.02 27.20
C ILE A 708 -9.84 -3.79 26.06
N SER A 709 -10.38 -4.96 25.69
CA SER A 709 -9.91 -5.73 24.53
C SER A 709 -10.03 -4.96 23.21
N ALA A 710 -10.90 -3.96 23.14
CA ALA A 710 -11.05 -3.09 21.97
C ALA A 710 -9.78 -2.28 21.66
N VAL A 711 -8.98 -1.98 22.68
CA VAL A 711 -7.79 -1.12 22.57
C VAL A 711 -6.48 -1.85 22.83
N ALA A 712 -6.52 -3.07 23.36
CA ALA A 712 -5.33 -3.85 23.72
C ALA A 712 -4.32 -3.91 22.57
N GLU A 713 -4.75 -4.31 21.37
CA GLU A 713 -3.86 -4.42 20.21
C GLU A 713 -3.36 -3.05 19.70
N LEU A 714 -4.15 -1.98 19.84
CA LEU A 714 -3.71 -0.62 19.49
C LEU A 714 -2.59 -0.15 20.42
N VAL A 715 -2.68 -0.51 21.71
CA VAL A 715 -1.65 -0.22 22.71
C VAL A 715 -0.42 -1.08 22.49
N ASP A 716 -0.58 -2.39 22.29
CA ASP A 716 0.53 -3.33 22.12
C ASP A 716 1.34 -3.06 20.85
N SER A 717 0.65 -2.67 19.77
CA SER A 717 1.29 -2.22 18.52
C SER A 717 1.85 -0.80 18.59
N ARG A 718 1.63 -0.08 19.70
CA ARG A 718 1.97 1.35 19.88
C ARG A 718 1.35 2.26 18.81
N ALA A 719 0.23 1.85 18.22
CA ALA A 719 -0.54 2.67 17.30
C ALA A 719 -1.11 3.92 18.01
N VAL A 720 -1.37 3.81 19.32
CA VAL A 720 -1.77 4.92 20.19
C VAL A 720 -0.84 5.00 21.40
N ASP A 721 -0.63 6.20 21.92
CA ASP A 721 0.13 6.42 23.17
C ASP A 721 -0.72 6.94 24.33
N LEU A 722 -2.03 7.12 24.08
CA LEU A 722 -3.04 7.46 25.07
C LEU A 722 -4.28 6.57 24.90
N VAL A 723 -4.75 5.98 26.01
CA VAL A 723 -6.09 5.38 26.09
C VAL A 723 -6.94 6.25 27.00
N ASP A 724 -8.07 6.69 26.50
CA ASP A 724 -9.07 7.46 27.23
C ASP A 724 -10.26 6.58 27.61
N VAL A 725 -10.51 6.48 28.91
CA VAL A 725 -11.62 5.73 29.48
C VAL A 725 -12.68 6.72 29.92
N LEU A 726 -13.81 6.72 29.22
CA LEU A 726 -14.93 7.57 29.57
C LEU A 726 -15.60 7.06 30.87
N ALA A 727 -15.71 7.93 31.86
CA ALA A 727 -16.48 7.71 33.09
C ALA A 727 -17.97 8.06 32.94
N VAL A 728 -18.33 8.67 31.82
CA VAL A 728 -19.67 9.13 31.45
C VAL A 728 -19.84 8.96 29.93
N TYR A 729 -21.05 8.82 29.41
CA TYR A 729 -21.21 8.70 27.96
C TYR A 729 -20.85 10.00 27.25
N PRO A 730 -20.29 9.93 26.02
CA PRO A 730 -19.71 11.10 25.35
C PRO A 730 -20.72 12.24 25.14
N GLY A 731 -20.21 13.47 25.29
CA GLY A 731 -20.85 14.70 24.80
C GLY A 731 -21.99 15.31 25.66
N ARG A 732 -22.08 14.97 26.95
CA ARG A 732 -22.93 15.71 27.91
C ARG A 732 -22.23 15.95 29.24
N GLY A 733 -21.99 17.22 29.59
CA GLY A 733 -21.47 17.61 30.90
C GLY A 733 -22.47 17.37 32.05
N GLY A 734 -21.96 17.11 33.27
CA GLY A 734 -22.77 16.99 34.49
C GLY A 734 -23.38 15.61 34.78
N GLN A 735 -22.94 14.56 34.08
CA GLN A 735 -23.32 13.17 34.37
C GLN A 735 -22.64 12.65 35.65
N SER A 736 -23.29 11.68 36.31
CA SER A 736 -22.72 11.01 37.48
C SER A 736 -21.60 10.06 37.08
N PHE A 737 -20.50 10.11 37.83
CA PHE A 737 -19.33 9.24 37.67
C PHE A 737 -19.70 7.75 37.70
N GLN A 738 -19.29 6.97 36.69
CA GLN A 738 -19.50 5.51 36.68
C GLN A 738 -18.33 4.76 37.34
N PRO A 739 -18.56 4.05 38.46
CA PRO A 739 -17.49 3.35 39.18
C PRO A 739 -16.75 2.27 38.37
N SER A 740 -17.43 1.63 37.40
CA SER A 740 -16.85 0.61 36.52
C SER A 740 -15.68 1.11 35.66
N SER A 741 -15.58 2.43 35.44
CA SER A 741 -14.42 3.05 34.78
C SER A 741 -13.12 2.83 35.57
N LEU A 742 -13.18 2.81 36.91
CA LEU A 742 -12.01 2.56 37.76
C LEU A 742 -11.46 1.15 37.57
N ASP A 743 -12.34 0.16 37.42
CA ASP A 743 -11.94 -1.23 37.18
C ASP A 743 -11.21 -1.35 35.83
N LYS A 744 -11.71 -0.68 34.78
CA LYS A 744 -11.04 -0.63 33.47
C LYS A 744 -9.67 0.02 33.55
N LEU A 745 -9.55 1.13 34.29
CA LEU A 745 -8.26 1.79 34.49
C LEU A 745 -7.25 0.85 35.16
N ALA A 746 -7.68 0.18 36.24
CA ALA A 746 -6.83 -0.75 36.99
C ALA A 746 -6.39 -1.93 36.12
N MET A 747 -7.32 -2.48 35.34
CA MET A 747 -7.00 -3.56 34.39
C MET A 747 -6.03 -3.10 33.30
N LEU A 748 -6.29 -1.96 32.64
CA LEU A 748 -5.42 -1.42 31.58
C LEU A 748 -4.02 -1.11 32.11
N ARG A 749 -3.91 -0.54 33.31
CA ARG A 749 -2.60 -0.27 33.92
C ARG A 749 -1.87 -1.56 34.30
N ALA A 750 -2.59 -2.58 34.76
CA ALA A 750 -2.01 -3.87 35.11
C ALA A 750 -1.54 -4.65 33.86
N THR A 751 -2.30 -4.62 32.75
CA THR A 751 -1.95 -5.32 31.52
C THR A 751 -0.96 -4.55 30.65
N HIS A 752 -1.00 -3.22 30.66
CA HIS A 752 -0.11 -2.34 29.89
C HIS A 752 0.59 -1.32 30.80
N PRO A 753 1.53 -1.74 31.68
CA PRO A 753 2.21 -0.85 32.63
C PRO A 753 2.98 0.28 31.92
N GLU A 754 3.48 0.00 30.72
CA GLU A 754 4.24 0.93 29.88
C GLU A 754 3.37 1.93 29.09
N LEU A 755 2.03 1.84 29.18
CA LEU A 755 1.13 2.78 28.50
C LEU A 755 1.43 4.22 28.96
N PRO A 756 1.90 5.12 28.08
CA PRO A 756 2.38 6.43 28.50
C PRO A 756 1.30 7.30 29.15
N TYR A 757 0.09 7.29 28.57
CA TYR A 757 -1.05 8.04 29.08
C TYR A 757 -2.27 7.13 29.20
N LEU A 758 -2.78 7.02 30.43
CA LEU A 758 -4.07 6.44 30.72
C LEU A 758 -4.95 7.55 31.28
N MET A 759 -5.92 7.95 30.48
CA MET A 759 -6.80 9.08 30.74
C MET A 759 -8.14 8.61 31.29
N LEU A 760 -8.65 9.34 32.27
CA LEU A 760 -10.05 9.27 32.68
C LEU A 760 -10.72 10.58 32.27
N ASP A 761 -11.78 10.46 31.47
CA ASP A 761 -12.60 11.60 31.06
C ASP A 761 -14.03 11.53 31.59
N GLY A 762 -14.47 12.64 32.19
CA GLY A 762 -15.77 12.81 32.81
C GLY A 762 -15.81 12.56 34.32
N GLY A 763 -16.62 13.35 35.03
CA GLY A 763 -16.93 13.13 36.46
C GLY A 763 -15.76 13.30 37.44
N VAL A 764 -14.66 13.94 37.03
CA VAL A 764 -13.49 14.19 37.89
C VAL A 764 -13.71 15.39 38.82
N ASP A 765 -13.72 15.14 40.13
CA ASP A 765 -13.78 16.12 41.21
C ASP A 765 -12.79 15.77 42.34
N HIS A 766 -12.89 16.49 43.48
CA HIS A 766 -11.99 16.29 44.63
C HIS A 766 -12.08 14.88 45.26
N SER A 767 -13.18 14.16 45.06
CA SER A 767 -13.39 12.81 45.58
C SER A 767 -12.95 11.74 44.57
N SER A 768 -13.21 11.93 43.28
CA SER A 768 -12.93 10.94 42.24
C SER A 768 -11.51 11.02 41.66
N ALA A 769 -10.86 12.19 41.67
CA ALA A 769 -9.51 12.37 41.12
C ALA A 769 -8.47 11.43 41.75
N ALA A 770 -8.49 11.30 43.08
CA ALA A 770 -7.58 10.42 43.81
C ALA A 770 -7.88 8.93 43.55
N LEU A 771 -9.15 8.56 43.38
CA LEU A 771 -9.56 7.19 43.09
C LEU A 771 -9.11 6.77 41.68
N ALA A 772 -9.30 7.66 40.69
CA ALA A 772 -8.86 7.43 39.32
C ALA A 772 -7.34 7.30 39.21
N ALA A 773 -6.60 8.19 39.88
CA ALA A 773 -5.14 8.11 39.90
C ALA A 773 -4.63 6.85 40.62
N ALA A 774 -5.27 6.45 41.73
CA ALA A 774 -4.96 5.20 42.41
C ALA A 774 -5.27 3.96 41.55
N ALA A 775 -6.29 4.03 40.69
CA ALA A 775 -6.61 3.00 39.70
C ALA A 775 -5.65 2.99 38.50
N GLY A 776 -4.69 3.92 38.42
CA GLY A 776 -3.63 3.91 37.40
C GLY A 776 -3.75 4.96 36.30
N ALA A 777 -4.77 5.82 36.35
CA ALA A 777 -4.85 6.99 35.47
C ALA A 777 -3.75 7.99 35.81
N ASN A 778 -3.11 8.55 34.78
CA ASN A 778 -2.11 9.61 34.93
C ASN A 778 -2.48 10.89 34.16
N VAL A 779 -3.68 10.91 33.56
CA VAL A 779 -4.32 12.08 32.96
C VAL A 779 -5.79 12.08 33.39
N LEU A 780 -6.28 13.20 33.90
CA LEU A 780 -7.63 13.34 34.45
C LEU A 780 -8.31 14.56 33.81
N VAL A 781 -9.39 14.35 33.07
CA VAL A 781 -10.14 15.44 32.44
C VAL A 781 -11.28 15.88 33.36
N SER A 782 -11.28 17.16 33.74
CA SER A 782 -12.30 17.76 34.60
C SER A 782 -12.89 19.00 33.95
N GLY A 783 -14.20 18.98 33.69
CA GLY A 783 -14.95 20.11 33.14
C GLY A 783 -15.76 20.82 34.22
N SER A 784 -16.97 20.32 34.48
CA SER A 784 -17.98 20.99 35.33
C SER A 784 -17.49 21.33 36.73
N TYR A 785 -16.57 20.55 37.32
CA TYR A 785 -16.00 20.88 38.62
C TYR A 785 -15.05 22.09 38.54
N LEU A 786 -14.15 22.14 37.55
CA LEU A 786 -13.20 23.25 37.40
C LEU A 786 -13.88 24.57 37.04
N PHE A 787 -14.95 24.53 36.25
CA PHE A 787 -15.68 25.74 35.84
C PHE A 787 -16.87 26.09 36.78
N SER A 788 -17.06 25.36 37.88
CA SER A 788 -18.15 25.61 38.84
C SER A 788 -17.79 26.69 39.86
N GLU A 789 -18.71 27.63 40.07
CA GLU A 789 -18.62 28.62 41.15
C GLU A 789 -18.56 27.97 42.54
N LYS A 790 -19.23 26.82 42.73
CA LYS A 790 -19.23 26.09 44.01
C LYS A 790 -17.85 25.54 44.38
N ALA A 791 -16.99 25.30 43.39
CA ALA A 791 -15.61 24.84 43.59
C ALA A 791 -14.59 26.00 43.67
N GLY A 792 -15.07 27.26 43.64
CA GLY A 792 -14.23 28.46 43.59
C GLY A 792 -13.71 28.82 42.19
N GLY A 793 -14.20 28.16 41.15
CA GLY A 793 -13.76 28.36 39.76
C GLY A 793 -12.35 27.84 39.47
N LEU A 794 -11.92 28.00 38.21
CA LEU A 794 -10.74 27.35 37.63
C LEU A 794 -9.45 27.61 38.41
N PHE A 795 -9.24 28.87 38.84
CA PHE A 795 -8.05 29.29 39.58
C PHE A 795 -7.94 28.71 41.00
N HIS A 796 -9.04 28.23 41.58
CA HIS A 796 -9.04 27.58 42.88
C HIS A 796 -9.09 26.04 42.74
N ALA A 797 -10.01 25.56 41.91
CA ALA A 797 -10.31 24.14 41.77
C ALA A 797 -9.14 23.35 41.16
N LEU A 798 -8.43 23.89 40.16
CA LEU A 798 -7.32 23.19 39.52
C LEU A 798 -6.14 22.99 40.48
N PRO A 799 -5.60 24.03 41.16
CA PRO A 799 -4.56 23.84 42.17
C PRO A 799 -4.98 22.94 43.34
N LEU A 800 -6.26 22.93 43.71
CA LEU A 800 -6.78 22.05 44.75
C LEU A 800 -6.70 20.58 44.34
N LEU A 801 -7.13 20.22 43.12
CA LEU A 801 -7.00 18.85 42.62
C LEU A 801 -5.53 18.42 42.51
N GLU A 802 -4.67 19.29 41.99
CA GLU A 802 -3.23 19.01 41.92
C GLU A 802 -2.62 18.80 43.31
N ARG A 803 -3.06 19.55 44.33
CA ARG A 803 -2.62 19.38 45.71
C ARG A 803 -3.07 18.04 46.30
N ILE A 804 -4.32 17.65 46.08
CA ILE A 804 -4.87 16.37 46.55
C ILE A 804 -4.06 15.19 45.98
N LEU A 805 -3.70 15.25 44.70
CA LEU A 805 -2.87 14.23 44.05
C LEU A 805 -1.46 14.19 44.68
N LEU A 806 -0.82 15.35 44.83
CA LEU A 806 0.50 15.49 45.45
C LEU A 806 0.54 14.97 46.89
N GLU A 807 -0.41 15.35 47.73
CA GLU A 807 -0.49 14.93 49.15
C GLU A 807 -0.65 13.42 49.31
N ARG A 808 -1.24 12.76 48.31
CA ARG A 808 -1.42 11.30 48.26
C ARG A 808 -0.29 10.57 47.53
N GLY A 809 0.71 11.28 47.02
CA GLY A 809 1.81 10.71 46.24
C GLY A 809 1.36 10.12 44.90
N LEU A 810 0.34 10.73 44.29
CA LEU A 810 -0.33 10.33 43.04
C LEU A 810 -0.12 11.33 41.90
#